data_AF-A0A946X0G4-F1
#
_entry.id   AF-A0A946X0G4-F1
#
_cell.length_a   1.000
_cell.length_b   1.000
_cell.length_c   1.000
_cell.angle_alpha   90.00
_cell.angle_beta   90.00
_cell.angle_gamma   90.00
#
_symmetry.space_group_name_H-M   'P 1'
#
loop_
_entity.id
_entity.type
_entity.pdbx_description
1 polymer ?
#
loop_
_entity_poly.entity_id
_entity_poly.type
_entity_poly.pdbx_seq_one_letter_code
_entity_poly.pdbx_strand_id
1 'polypeptide(L)'
;MVASFTAMTNRLFLRRATLFLLASTTVAVAATPAAELELYPNFNALSVYVHGVEAERATVEYRRAGSSEWLPAHDLARITNETSLELGAAPLSGSLFYLQPATPYELRVTPEGGTPMLGAVTTRDDTFPTGDHVVSVRTETELRRAVSDARPGDVIELEPGTYHLGLDITGKRGTADGYILIRSRVPGSAVLDGSDATFAAGSGRWTHRGDGVYHTTLDTPRDVRCVWWDGRRLYQYFSQDDFDGGKLLGEHAMDADSVFYEGACYYDKEAARLSVRLPGRADPDELGVQVPEFNHGVVLADSQYIILDGLTIRHYGVGHDERDSYGIKVRRSSNCVVRNCVIYGVNYGIRYHDWPQPRNVDGYDNNTFERNDIYDVGPAGVSWQFYKATPPDFECATIQCQLGRGTVIRHNKLHGSFGGVKNGSLGDGNVHHPRLSGADMDVYGNEFYDLRDDGVEPDGSCNNVRIWHNAFYGVNQAISNCPNTMGPAYVVRNVFLGRPDMLVRPYSFLKFSAAEDSQGTTFVYHNTFFNARRSGEFTAALARSTDGRYFRLRNNVLVVRGVPDHTEIAQLLQREHHDFDYDLLYKDRVGEKENFDPFLQIAGANGKNMYLYDLQGMRSELGWEMHGVEADPQFVGGANPMSAADLHLTEGSPAVDAGLWIPNISDGWGGVRGAGPDMGAFEWPDE
;
A
#
# COMPACT_ATOMS: atom_id res chain seq x y z
N MET A 1 -73.22 14.96 -45.00
CA MET A 1 -74.03 15.69 -44.01
C MET A 1 -73.07 16.13 -42.90
N VAL A 2 -72.97 17.43 -42.60
CA VAL A 2 -72.56 18.08 -41.31
C VAL A 2 -71.51 17.36 -40.40
N ALA A 3 -70.49 17.95 -39.76
CA ALA A 3 -69.72 19.21 -39.77
C ALA A 3 -68.69 19.06 -38.59
N SER A 4 -67.56 19.77 -38.44
CA SER A 4 -66.79 20.70 -39.27
C SER A 4 -65.36 20.79 -38.67
N PHE A 5 -64.41 21.47 -39.35
CA PHE A 5 -63.08 21.78 -38.80
C PHE A 5 -62.71 23.24 -39.12
N THR A 6 -62.54 24.07 -38.09
CA THR A 6 -62.05 25.47 -38.11
C THR A 6 -61.73 25.88 -36.66
N ALA A 7 -60.71 26.68 -36.30
CA ALA A 7 -59.48 27.13 -36.99
C ALA A 7 -58.55 27.80 -35.95
N MET A 8 -57.46 28.45 -36.44
CA MET A 8 -56.48 29.33 -35.75
C MET A 8 -55.26 28.62 -35.13
N THR A 9 -54.05 28.65 -35.74
CA THR A 9 -53.09 29.77 -36.02
C THR A 9 -52.30 30.21 -34.77
N ASN A 10 -50.97 30.39 -34.80
CA ASN A 10 -50.14 30.95 -35.87
C ASN A 10 -48.72 30.35 -36.00
N ARG A 11 -48.10 30.58 -37.17
CA ARG A 11 -46.69 30.25 -37.49
C ARG A 11 -45.76 31.40 -37.11
N LEU A 12 -44.45 31.12 -36.95
CA LEU A 12 -43.42 31.87 -37.67
C LEU A 12 -42.12 31.05 -37.82
N PHE A 13 -41.76 30.71 -39.06
CA PHE A 13 -40.42 30.21 -39.42
C PHE A 13 -39.60 31.41 -39.89
N LEU A 14 -38.42 31.66 -39.31
CA LEU A 14 -37.49 32.67 -39.81
C LEU A 14 -36.17 32.02 -40.24
N ARG A 15 -35.92 32.00 -41.56
CA ARG A 15 -34.57 31.75 -42.08
C ARG A 15 -33.69 32.95 -41.71
N ARG A 16 -32.52 32.70 -41.10
CA ARG A 16 -31.42 33.67 -41.07
C ARG A 16 -30.19 33.06 -41.73
N ALA A 17 -29.56 33.84 -42.61
CA ALA A 17 -28.38 33.43 -43.34
C ALA A 17 -27.16 33.41 -42.42
N THR A 18 -26.32 32.38 -42.54
CA THR A 18 -25.04 32.29 -41.85
C THR A 18 -24.06 33.27 -42.48
N LEU A 19 -23.75 34.35 -41.77
CA LEU A 19 -22.71 35.30 -42.15
C LEU A 19 -21.36 34.74 -41.67
N PHE A 20 -20.51 34.26 -42.57
CA PHE A 20 -19.14 33.87 -42.24
C PHE A 20 -18.31 35.13 -41.92
N LEU A 21 -18.20 35.49 -40.64
CA LEU A 21 -17.07 36.28 -40.18
C LEU A 21 -15.85 35.34 -40.11
N LEU A 22 -14.84 35.58 -40.94
CA LEU A 22 -13.49 35.12 -40.62
C LEU A 22 -12.98 35.94 -39.44
N ALA A 23 -13.29 35.49 -38.22
CA ALA A 23 -12.49 35.87 -37.07
C ALA A 23 -11.11 35.21 -37.24
N SER A 24 -10.07 36.01 -37.43
CA SER A 24 -8.69 35.54 -37.34
C SER A 24 -8.40 35.17 -35.88
N THR A 25 -8.69 33.94 -35.50
CA THR A 25 -8.17 33.35 -34.26
C THR A 25 -6.67 33.26 -34.40
N THR A 26 -5.99 34.30 -33.94
CA THR A 26 -4.60 34.21 -33.50
C THR A 26 -4.58 33.17 -32.40
N VAL A 27 -4.20 31.94 -32.76
CA VAL A 27 -3.85 30.91 -31.79
C VAL A 27 -2.67 31.50 -31.03
N ALA A 28 -2.92 31.97 -29.81
CA ALA A 28 -1.86 32.27 -28.88
C ALA A 28 -1.14 30.95 -28.63
N VAL A 29 0.02 30.78 -29.25
CA VAL A 29 0.96 29.73 -28.87
C VAL A 29 1.23 29.98 -27.39
N ALA A 30 0.77 29.07 -26.53
CA ALA A 30 1.11 29.14 -25.12
C ALA A 30 2.64 29.19 -25.04
N ALA A 31 3.17 30.22 -24.38
CA ALA A 31 4.61 30.29 -24.19
C ALA A 31 5.04 29.03 -23.45
N THR A 32 6.04 28.31 -23.98
CA THR A 32 6.62 27.15 -23.31
C THR A 32 6.95 27.55 -21.86
N PRO A 33 6.44 26.84 -20.84
CA PRO A 33 6.71 27.20 -19.46
C PRO A 33 8.22 27.21 -19.22
N ALA A 34 8.68 28.20 -18.46
CA ALA A 34 10.10 28.30 -18.13
C ALA A 34 10.55 27.05 -17.37
N ALA A 35 11.77 26.58 -17.63
CA ALA A 35 12.31 25.41 -16.95
C ALA A 35 12.41 25.66 -15.44
N GLU A 36 11.82 24.78 -14.63
CA GLU A 36 11.73 24.90 -13.18
C GLU A 36 12.22 23.61 -12.50
N LEU A 37 13.04 23.75 -11.46
CA LEU A 37 13.53 22.66 -10.62
C LEU A 37 12.74 22.66 -9.31
N GLU A 38 11.93 21.64 -9.09
CA GLU A 38 11.20 21.41 -7.84
C GLU A 38 11.89 20.30 -7.02
N LEU A 39 12.04 20.56 -5.72
CA LEU A 39 12.68 19.65 -4.75
C LEU A 39 11.71 19.40 -3.59
N TYR A 40 11.34 18.13 -3.36
CA TYR A 40 10.37 17.77 -2.32
C TYR A 40 10.98 16.77 -1.30
N PRO A 41 11.33 17.21 -0.09
CA PRO A 41 12.07 16.40 0.88
C PRO A 41 11.16 15.51 1.74
N ASN A 42 11.62 14.28 2.00
CA ASN A 42 11.23 13.47 3.15
C ASN A 42 12.39 13.38 4.16
N PHE A 43 12.32 12.46 5.13
CA PHE A 43 13.36 12.31 6.17
C PHE A 43 14.67 11.76 5.58
N ASN A 44 14.58 10.69 4.79
CA ASN A 44 15.74 9.96 4.24
C ASN A 44 15.76 9.92 2.71
N ALA A 45 14.82 10.59 2.06
CA ALA A 45 14.68 10.65 0.62
C ALA A 45 14.34 12.07 0.16
N LEU A 46 14.57 12.34 -1.12
CA LEU A 46 14.27 13.62 -1.75
C LEU A 46 13.78 13.36 -3.18
N SER A 47 12.57 13.80 -3.49
CA SER A 47 12.09 13.83 -4.86
C SER A 47 12.64 15.04 -5.61
N VAL A 48 12.94 14.84 -6.88
CA VAL A 48 13.47 15.84 -7.80
C VAL A 48 12.58 15.85 -9.04
N TYR A 49 12.09 17.03 -9.41
CA TYR A 49 11.31 17.25 -10.64
C TYR A 49 11.92 18.37 -11.47
N VAL A 50 11.98 18.19 -12.79
CA VAL A 50 12.28 19.28 -13.73
C VAL A 50 11.10 19.46 -14.68
N HIS A 51 10.46 20.61 -14.57
CA HIS A 51 9.35 21.04 -15.41
C HIS A 51 9.85 21.89 -16.57
N GLY A 52 9.07 22.00 -17.66
CA GLY A 52 9.36 22.93 -18.77
C GLY A 52 10.58 22.57 -19.63
N VAL A 53 10.94 21.28 -19.73
CA VAL A 53 12.09 20.79 -20.53
C VAL A 53 11.72 19.68 -21.52
N GLU A 54 12.27 19.80 -22.73
CA GLU A 54 12.12 18.82 -23.82
C GLU A 54 13.10 17.63 -23.71
N ALA A 55 14.05 17.66 -22.77
CA ALA A 55 15.02 16.58 -22.56
C ALA A 55 14.35 15.32 -21.96
N GLU A 56 14.67 14.13 -22.50
CA GLU A 56 14.15 12.83 -22.02
C GLU A 56 14.82 12.32 -20.75
N ARG A 57 15.98 12.89 -20.39
CA ARG A 57 16.79 12.55 -19.22
C ARG A 57 17.42 13.78 -18.61
N ALA A 58 17.74 13.71 -17.32
CA ALA A 58 18.68 14.62 -16.68
C ALA A 58 19.61 13.84 -15.76
N THR A 59 20.88 14.22 -15.76
CA THR A 59 21.84 13.76 -14.75
C THR A 59 21.62 14.54 -13.45
N VAL A 60 21.84 13.87 -12.32
CA VAL A 60 21.71 14.49 -10.99
C VAL A 60 23.02 14.33 -10.23
N GLU A 61 23.49 15.43 -9.68
CA GLU A 61 24.56 15.45 -8.69
C GLU A 61 24.07 16.16 -7.43
N TYR A 62 24.55 15.71 -6.28
CA TYR A 62 24.13 16.23 -4.98
C TYR A 62 25.30 16.31 -4.01
N ARG A 63 25.15 17.12 -2.97
CA ARG A 63 26.07 17.16 -1.84
C ARG A 63 25.39 17.69 -0.59
N ARG A 64 25.89 17.29 0.58
CA ARG A 64 25.56 17.99 1.83
C ARG A 64 26.04 19.44 1.72
N ALA A 65 25.22 20.41 2.12
CA ALA A 65 25.60 21.81 2.06
C ALA A 65 26.88 22.06 2.90
N GLY A 66 27.83 22.81 2.32
CA GLY A 66 29.16 23.02 2.88
C GLY A 66 30.21 21.96 2.49
N SER A 67 29.82 20.83 1.88
CA SER A 67 30.78 19.93 1.23
C SER A 67 31.35 20.55 -0.05
N SER A 68 32.61 20.25 -0.37
CA SER A 68 33.21 20.59 -1.66
C SER A 68 32.92 19.56 -2.74
N GLU A 69 32.73 18.29 -2.35
CA GLU A 69 32.53 17.15 -3.24
C GLU A 69 31.09 17.08 -3.74
N TRP A 70 30.91 16.80 -5.03
CA TRP A 70 29.62 16.49 -5.65
C TRP A 70 29.57 14.99 -5.91
N LEU A 71 28.52 14.34 -5.42
CA LEU A 71 28.26 12.92 -5.61
C LEU A 71 27.23 12.74 -6.75
N PRO A 72 27.41 11.78 -7.67
CA PRO A 72 26.37 11.44 -8.64
C PRO A 72 25.18 10.76 -7.93
N ALA A 73 23.99 10.96 -8.47
CA ALA A 73 22.78 10.23 -8.10
C ALA A 73 22.12 9.62 -9.35
N HIS A 74 21.08 8.81 -9.13
CA HIS A 74 20.31 8.20 -10.21
C HIS A 74 19.71 9.27 -11.15
N ASP A 75 19.81 9.05 -12.46
CA ASP A 75 19.24 9.95 -13.48
C ASP A 75 17.72 10.14 -13.31
N LEU A 76 17.23 11.31 -13.69
CA LEU A 76 15.79 11.55 -13.83
C LEU A 76 15.26 10.89 -15.11
N ALA A 77 14.07 10.29 -15.03
CA ALA A 77 13.33 9.77 -16.17
C ALA A 77 12.14 10.68 -16.49
N ARG A 78 11.78 10.83 -17.78
CA ARG A 78 10.55 11.51 -18.16
C ARG A 78 9.34 10.70 -17.68
N ILE A 79 8.39 11.39 -17.04
CA ILE A 79 7.03 10.89 -16.86
C ILE A 79 6.37 10.86 -18.25
N THR A 80 6.18 9.69 -18.84
CA THR A 80 5.54 9.56 -20.16
C THR A 80 4.11 9.08 -19.99
N ASN A 81 3.13 9.99 -20.09
CA ASN A 81 1.77 9.55 -20.40
C ASN A 81 1.01 10.49 -21.34
N GLU A 82 0.08 9.92 -22.11
CA GLU A 82 -0.69 10.67 -23.12
C GLU A 82 -1.54 11.79 -22.50
N THR A 83 -1.94 11.66 -21.23
CA THR A 83 -2.76 12.63 -20.48
C THR A 83 -1.96 13.83 -19.96
N SER A 84 -0.68 13.68 -19.63
CA SER A 84 0.18 14.81 -19.17
C SER A 84 0.54 15.76 -20.31
N LEU A 85 0.53 15.26 -21.56
CA LEU A 85 0.63 16.08 -22.77
C LEU A 85 -0.60 17.00 -22.93
N GLU A 86 -1.79 16.57 -22.49
CA GLU A 86 -2.99 17.42 -22.45
C GLU A 86 -2.99 18.41 -21.27
N LEU A 87 -2.29 18.09 -20.18
CA LEU A 87 -2.17 18.93 -18.97
C LEU A 87 -0.97 19.91 -19.01
N GLY A 88 -0.10 19.83 -20.02
CA GLY A 88 0.79 20.93 -20.42
C GLY A 88 2.23 20.92 -19.91
N ALA A 89 2.66 19.88 -19.19
CA ALA A 89 4.08 19.53 -19.01
C ALA A 89 4.22 18.15 -18.34
N ALA A 90 4.88 17.21 -19.02
CA ALA A 90 5.29 15.95 -18.43
C ALA A 90 6.72 16.10 -17.88
N PRO A 91 6.95 16.17 -16.55
CA PRO A 91 8.26 16.52 -16.02
C PRO A 91 9.26 15.36 -16.14
N LEU A 92 10.55 15.69 -16.08
CA LEU A 92 11.55 14.74 -15.62
C LEU A 92 11.37 14.54 -14.12
N SER A 93 11.44 13.30 -13.65
CA SER A 93 11.20 12.93 -12.27
C SER A 93 12.18 11.86 -11.82
N GLY A 94 12.58 11.93 -10.55
CA GLY A 94 13.42 10.92 -9.91
C GLY A 94 13.66 11.24 -8.44
N SER A 95 14.43 10.37 -7.77
CA SER A 95 14.60 10.42 -6.32
C SER A 95 16.04 10.18 -5.88
N LEU A 96 16.42 10.85 -4.78
CA LEU A 96 17.55 10.47 -3.94
C LEU A 96 17.08 9.67 -2.73
N PHE A 97 17.94 8.77 -2.27
CA PHE A 97 17.75 7.86 -1.14
C PHE A 97 18.85 8.04 -0.09
N TYR A 98 18.65 7.41 1.07
CA TYR A 98 19.61 7.26 2.18
C TYR A 98 20.21 8.58 2.71
N LEU A 99 19.46 9.68 2.57
CA LEU A 99 19.83 10.98 3.10
C LEU A 99 19.69 11.00 4.64
N GLN A 100 20.40 11.93 5.29
CA GLN A 100 20.25 12.18 6.72
C GLN A 100 19.03 13.10 6.95
N PRO A 101 18.18 12.87 7.98
CA PRO A 101 17.12 13.80 8.37
C PRO A 101 17.67 15.18 8.79
N ALA A 102 16.80 16.20 8.80
CA ALA A 102 17.11 17.58 9.21
C ALA A 102 18.40 18.18 8.59
N THR A 103 18.81 17.72 7.41
CA THR A 103 20.12 18.00 6.83
C THR A 103 20.00 18.79 5.52
N PRO A 104 20.72 19.91 5.36
CA PRO A 104 20.71 20.70 4.13
C PRO A 104 21.56 20.03 3.03
N TYR A 105 21.00 19.96 1.84
CA TYR A 105 21.61 19.44 0.61
C TYR A 105 21.53 20.48 -0.52
N GLU A 106 22.53 20.47 -1.38
CA GLU A 106 22.59 21.21 -2.63
C GLU A 106 22.56 20.21 -3.79
N LEU A 107 21.81 20.54 -4.85
CA LEU A 107 21.64 19.70 -6.04
C LEU A 107 22.02 20.47 -7.30
N ARG A 108 22.61 19.74 -8.24
CA ARG A 108 22.89 20.17 -9.62
C ARG A 108 22.24 19.16 -10.55
N VAL A 109 21.21 19.60 -11.27
CA VAL A 109 20.46 18.77 -12.21
C VAL A 109 20.73 19.28 -13.62
N THR A 110 21.20 18.42 -14.52
CA THR A 110 21.55 18.82 -15.90
C THR A 110 20.70 18.03 -16.90
N PRO A 111 19.61 18.62 -17.43
CA PRO A 111 18.85 18.07 -18.53
C PRO A 111 19.73 17.85 -19.76
N GLU A 112 19.49 16.77 -20.52
CA GLU A 112 20.24 16.47 -21.74
C GLU A 112 20.16 17.63 -22.75
N GLY A 113 21.32 18.15 -23.18
CA GLY A 113 21.41 19.33 -24.06
C GLY A 113 21.02 20.67 -23.40
N GLY A 114 20.63 20.68 -22.12
CA GLY A 114 20.28 21.85 -21.35
C GLY A 114 21.44 22.44 -20.53
N THR A 115 21.13 23.49 -19.78
CA THR A 115 22.03 24.10 -18.79
C THR A 115 21.81 23.51 -17.39
N PRO A 116 22.87 23.33 -16.57
CA PRO A 116 22.70 22.87 -15.18
C PRO A 116 21.81 23.80 -14.35
N MET A 117 20.85 23.21 -13.67
CA MET A 117 19.93 23.85 -12.72
C MET A 117 20.42 23.58 -11.30
N LEU A 118 20.49 24.62 -10.47
CA LEU A 118 20.96 24.52 -9.08
C LEU A 118 19.78 24.69 -8.12
N GLY A 119 19.70 23.82 -7.12
CA GLY A 119 18.71 23.89 -6.06
C GLY A 119 19.32 23.58 -4.69
N ALA A 120 18.65 24.00 -3.63
CA ALA A 120 19.01 23.66 -2.25
C ALA A 120 17.76 23.35 -1.45
N VAL A 121 17.82 22.35 -0.58
CA VAL A 121 16.69 21.83 0.19
C VAL A 121 17.20 21.23 1.49
N THR A 122 16.38 21.22 2.54
CA THR A 122 16.69 20.50 3.78
C THR A 122 15.75 19.31 3.87
N THR A 123 16.27 18.12 4.16
CA THR A 123 15.44 16.95 4.47
C THR A 123 14.54 17.24 5.66
N ARG A 124 13.37 16.58 5.73
CA ARG A 124 12.47 16.75 6.87
C ARG A 124 13.17 16.31 8.16
N ASP A 125 12.88 17.01 9.25
CA ASP A 125 13.26 16.60 10.60
C ASP A 125 12.35 15.45 11.03
N ASP A 126 12.93 14.35 11.52
CA ASP A 126 12.19 13.19 12.02
C ASP A 126 12.10 13.16 13.55
N THR A 127 12.51 14.25 14.20
CA THR A 127 12.08 14.60 15.55
C THR A 127 10.77 15.38 15.51
N PHE A 128 9.89 15.12 16.49
CA PHE A 128 8.57 15.73 16.58
C PHE A 128 8.46 16.47 17.92
N PRO A 129 8.87 17.76 18.00
CA PRO A 129 8.97 18.48 19.26
C PRO A 129 7.60 18.76 19.88
N THR A 130 7.56 18.74 21.21
CA THR A 130 6.38 18.99 22.04
C THR A 130 6.75 19.94 23.18
N GLY A 131 5.77 20.53 23.86
CA GLY A 131 5.98 21.36 25.04
C GLY A 131 5.89 20.58 26.35
N ASP A 132 6.13 21.29 27.46
CA ASP A 132 6.16 20.71 28.81
C ASP A 132 4.78 20.68 29.52
N HIS A 133 3.72 21.18 28.89
CA HIS A 133 2.40 21.27 29.51
C HIS A 133 1.64 19.94 29.38
N VAL A 134 1.66 19.14 30.45
CA VAL A 134 1.03 17.82 30.51
C VAL A 134 -0.36 17.87 31.17
N VAL A 135 -1.36 17.34 30.47
CA VAL A 135 -2.73 17.13 30.96
C VAL A 135 -2.99 15.63 31.10
N SER A 136 -2.98 15.10 32.32
CA SER A 136 -3.32 13.69 32.57
C SER A 136 -4.83 13.45 32.54
N VAL A 137 -5.28 12.42 31.83
CA VAL A 137 -6.71 12.05 31.70
C VAL A 137 -6.94 10.60 32.15
N ARG A 138 -8.09 10.33 32.78
CA ARG A 138 -8.50 9.00 33.31
C ARG A 138 -9.88 8.57 32.83
N THR A 139 -10.61 9.45 32.15
CA THR A 139 -11.96 9.22 31.67
C THR A 139 -12.16 9.77 30.26
N GLU A 140 -13.13 9.22 29.54
CA GLU A 140 -13.53 9.70 28.21
C GLU A 140 -13.92 11.18 28.21
N THR A 141 -14.57 11.65 29.27
CA THR A 141 -14.99 13.05 29.43
C THR A 141 -13.78 13.98 29.59
N GLU A 142 -12.79 13.59 30.40
CA GLU A 142 -11.53 14.33 30.53
C GLU A 142 -10.74 14.33 29.21
N LEU A 143 -10.68 13.20 28.50
CA LEU A 143 -10.00 13.08 27.21
C LEU A 143 -10.64 14.00 26.15
N ARG A 144 -11.96 13.96 25.97
CA ARG A 144 -12.67 14.85 25.04
C ARG A 144 -12.46 16.32 25.39
N ARG A 145 -12.48 16.66 26.68
CA ARG A 145 -12.22 18.03 27.14
C ARG A 145 -10.78 18.46 26.88
N ALA A 146 -9.79 17.63 27.24
CA ALA A 146 -8.37 17.94 27.02
C ALA A 146 -8.09 18.18 25.53
N VAL A 147 -8.62 17.32 24.64
CA VAL A 147 -8.55 17.53 23.19
C VAL A 147 -9.22 18.85 22.78
N SER A 148 -10.40 19.17 23.31
CA SER A 148 -11.12 20.42 23.01
C SER A 148 -10.35 21.68 23.48
N ASP A 149 -9.69 21.62 24.63
CA ASP A 149 -8.93 22.72 25.23
C ASP A 149 -7.49 22.86 24.65
N ALA A 150 -6.96 21.81 24.00
CA ALA A 150 -5.56 21.71 23.54
C ALA A 150 -5.06 22.81 22.58
N ARG A 151 -3.78 23.16 22.77
CA ARG A 151 -2.98 24.21 22.11
C ARG A 151 -1.64 23.65 21.61
N PRO A 152 -0.93 24.33 20.68
CA PRO A 152 0.41 23.90 20.24
C PRO A 152 1.34 23.57 21.41
N GLY A 153 2.00 22.41 21.35
CA GLY A 153 2.90 21.91 22.39
C GLY A 153 2.23 21.18 23.56
N ASP A 154 0.90 21.16 23.69
CA ASP A 154 0.23 20.44 24.79
C ASP A 154 0.43 18.92 24.67
N VAL A 155 0.64 18.27 25.82
CA VAL A 155 0.75 16.81 25.97
C VAL A 155 -0.45 16.28 26.75
N ILE A 156 -1.37 15.59 26.07
CA ILE A 156 -2.49 14.86 26.68
C ILE A 156 -2.01 13.44 26.98
N GLU A 157 -2.00 13.07 28.25
CA GLU A 157 -1.44 11.80 28.72
C GLU A 157 -2.55 10.93 29.34
N LEU A 158 -2.91 9.86 28.63
CA LEU A 158 -3.90 8.88 29.07
C LEU A 158 -3.28 7.94 30.10
N GLU A 159 -3.91 7.83 31.26
CA GLU A 159 -3.56 6.84 32.27
C GLU A 159 -4.02 5.43 31.83
N PRO A 160 -3.38 4.35 32.33
CA PRO A 160 -3.76 2.97 32.00
C PRO A 160 -5.25 2.69 32.24
N GLY A 161 -5.93 2.12 31.24
CA GLY A 161 -7.37 1.84 31.30
C GLY A 161 -8.02 1.69 29.93
N THR A 162 -9.27 1.25 29.93
CA THR A 162 -10.12 1.16 28.74
C THR A 162 -11.09 2.33 28.70
N TYR A 163 -11.16 2.99 27.54
CA TYR A 163 -11.99 4.14 27.24
C TYR A 163 -12.92 3.74 26.10
N HIS A 164 -14.22 3.65 26.35
CA HIS A 164 -15.20 3.17 25.39
C HIS A 164 -15.75 4.32 24.54
N LEU A 165 -15.01 4.69 23.48
CA LEU A 165 -15.36 5.84 22.65
C LEU A 165 -14.77 5.82 21.23
N GLY A 166 -15.42 6.56 20.33
CA GLY A 166 -14.75 7.22 19.21
C GLY A 166 -14.36 8.67 19.53
N LEU A 167 -13.16 9.09 19.14
CA LEU A 167 -12.56 10.39 19.44
C LEU A 167 -12.36 11.26 18.18
N ASP A 168 -13.21 12.28 18.02
CA ASP A 168 -13.02 13.31 17.00
C ASP A 168 -12.01 14.38 17.45
N ILE A 169 -10.97 14.58 16.64
CA ILE A 169 -9.96 15.64 16.77
C ILE A 169 -10.11 16.55 15.55
N THR A 170 -10.95 17.57 15.68
CA THR A 170 -11.31 18.46 14.56
C THR A 170 -10.72 19.86 14.71
N GLY A 171 -10.09 20.38 13.65
CA GLY A 171 -9.61 21.76 13.56
C GLY A 171 -8.40 22.09 14.46
N LYS A 172 -7.69 21.08 14.97
CA LYS A 172 -6.59 21.23 15.93
C LYS A 172 -5.28 21.50 15.21
N ARG A 173 -4.53 22.50 15.67
CA ARG A 173 -3.28 22.93 15.04
C ARG A 173 -2.20 23.03 16.10
N GLY A 174 -1.22 22.14 16.03
CA GLY A 174 0.10 22.37 16.58
C GLY A 174 0.94 23.23 15.62
N THR A 175 2.26 23.17 15.80
CA THR A 175 3.26 23.81 14.94
C THR A 175 4.46 22.88 14.75
N ALA A 176 5.34 23.18 13.78
CA ALA A 176 6.55 22.40 13.55
C ALA A 176 7.44 22.29 14.81
N ASP A 177 7.49 23.35 15.64
CA ASP A 177 8.26 23.41 16.89
C ASP A 177 7.44 22.97 18.14
N GLY A 178 6.19 22.53 17.96
CA GLY A 178 5.25 22.30 19.05
C GLY A 178 4.01 21.56 18.61
N TYR A 179 4.15 20.26 18.42
CA TYR A 179 3.07 19.33 18.13
C TYR A 179 2.11 19.21 19.32
N ILE A 180 0.84 18.90 19.05
CA ILE A 180 -0.10 18.44 20.08
C ILE A 180 0.07 16.93 20.21
N LEU A 181 0.54 16.44 21.36
CA LEU A 181 0.78 15.03 21.61
C LEU A 181 -0.36 14.42 22.42
N ILE A 182 -0.93 13.33 21.94
CA ILE A 182 -1.87 12.49 22.68
C ILE A 182 -1.21 11.12 22.84
N ARG A 183 -0.85 10.76 24.07
CA ARG A 183 -0.10 9.54 24.36
C ARG A 183 -0.70 8.70 25.46
N SER A 184 -0.43 7.40 25.43
CA SER A 184 -0.53 6.57 26.63
C SER A 184 0.65 6.86 27.57
N ARG A 185 0.42 6.95 28.90
CA ARG A 185 1.50 7.08 29.90
C ARG A 185 2.43 5.88 29.89
N VAL A 186 1.88 4.68 29.76
CA VAL A 186 2.63 3.42 29.58
C VAL A 186 2.21 2.86 28.22
N PRO A 187 3.11 2.75 27.22
CA PRO A 187 2.74 2.30 25.88
C PRO A 187 1.88 1.04 25.86
N GLY A 188 0.81 1.05 25.07
CA GLY A 188 -0.17 -0.03 24.94
C GLY A 188 -1.23 -0.11 26.07
N SER A 189 -1.07 0.63 27.18
CA SER A 189 -1.97 0.50 28.35
C SER A 189 -3.23 1.37 28.33
N ALA A 190 -3.27 2.44 27.54
CA ALA A 190 -4.47 3.22 27.28
C ALA A 190 -5.16 2.65 26.02
N VAL A 191 -6.31 2.02 26.23
CA VAL A 191 -7.08 1.32 25.20
C VAL A 191 -8.29 2.16 24.81
N LEU A 192 -8.33 2.62 23.56
CA LEU A 192 -9.55 3.12 22.93
C LEU A 192 -10.30 1.90 22.38
N ASP A 193 -11.47 1.59 22.95
CA ASP A 193 -12.27 0.42 22.60
C ASP A 193 -13.60 0.85 21.98
N GLY A 194 -13.93 0.30 20.81
CA GLY A 194 -15.17 0.57 20.10
C GLY A 194 -16.35 -0.26 20.55
N SER A 195 -16.13 -1.26 21.42
CA SER A 195 -17.17 -2.16 21.90
C SER A 195 -18.06 -1.57 22.99
N ASP A 196 -19.30 -2.05 23.03
CA ASP A 196 -20.28 -1.80 24.08
C ASP A 196 -19.91 -2.62 25.33
N ALA A 197 -19.48 -1.91 26.38
CA ALA A 197 -18.99 -2.51 27.63
C ALA A 197 -20.03 -3.41 28.35
N THR A 198 -21.31 -3.34 27.99
CA THR A 198 -22.37 -4.16 28.59
C THR A 198 -22.41 -5.60 28.09
N PHE A 199 -21.66 -5.95 27.04
CA PHE A 199 -21.54 -7.32 26.49
C PHE A 199 -20.32 -8.11 27.02
N ALA A 200 -19.79 -7.71 28.19
CA ALA A 200 -18.75 -8.44 28.91
C ALA A 200 -19.19 -9.86 29.32
N ALA A 201 -18.23 -10.71 29.67
CA ALA A 201 -18.55 -12.06 30.17
C ALA A 201 -19.40 -12.01 31.46
N GLY A 202 -20.42 -12.85 31.55
CA GLY A 202 -21.39 -12.90 32.64
C GLY A 202 -22.45 -11.78 32.60
N SER A 203 -22.67 -11.14 31.45
CA SER A 203 -23.65 -10.06 31.28
C SER A 203 -25.11 -10.53 31.36
N GLY A 204 -25.39 -11.80 31.07
CA GLY A 204 -26.74 -12.33 30.91
C GLY A 204 -27.51 -11.77 29.72
N ARG A 205 -26.85 -11.05 28.78
CA ARG A 205 -27.51 -10.39 27.63
C ARG A 205 -27.94 -11.32 26.50
N TRP A 206 -27.48 -12.57 26.51
CA TRP A 206 -27.64 -13.51 25.41
C TRP A 206 -28.75 -14.53 25.68
N THR A 207 -29.59 -14.78 24.66
CA THR A 207 -30.64 -15.79 24.67
C THR A 207 -30.31 -16.89 23.67
N HIS A 208 -30.25 -18.15 24.12
CA HIS A 208 -30.02 -19.31 23.25
C HIS A 208 -31.24 -19.59 22.37
N ARG A 209 -31.01 -19.79 21.07
CA ARG A 209 -32.04 -20.02 20.04
C ARG A 209 -32.06 -21.45 19.49
N GLY A 210 -31.16 -22.32 19.98
CA GLY A 210 -30.89 -23.65 19.40
C GLY A 210 -29.69 -23.66 18.44
N ASP A 211 -29.16 -24.85 18.18
CA ASP A 211 -27.95 -25.10 17.34
C ASP A 211 -26.72 -24.23 17.71
N GLY A 212 -26.57 -23.85 18.98
CA GLY A 212 -25.48 -22.97 19.41
C GLY A 212 -25.57 -21.53 18.86
N VAL A 213 -26.71 -21.14 18.29
CA VAL A 213 -27.01 -19.76 17.95
C VAL A 213 -27.55 -19.07 19.19
N TYR A 214 -27.00 -17.89 19.49
CA TYR A 214 -27.44 -17.00 20.53
C TYR A 214 -27.86 -15.67 19.91
N HIS A 215 -28.81 -14.97 20.53
CA HIS A 215 -29.21 -13.65 20.09
C HIS A 215 -29.43 -12.70 21.26
N THR A 216 -29.40 -11.41 20.95
CA THR A 216 -29.63 -10.31 21.88
C THR A 216 -30.30 -9.15 21.12
N THR A 217 -30.97 -8.26 21.85
CA THR A 217 -31.50 -7.00 21.29
C THR A 217 -30.63 -5.86 21.80
N LEU A 218 -30.19 -5.00 20.89
CA LEU A 218 -29.36 -3.84 21.24
C LEU A 218 -30.25 -2.72 21.79
N ASP A 219 -29.86 -2.10 22.91
CA ASP A 219 -30.66 -1.03 23.53
C ASP A 219 -30.75 0.22 22.64
N THR A 220 -29.68 0.45 21.86
CA THR A 220 -29.63 1.45 20.78
C THR A 220 -29.41 0.71 19.46
N PRO A 221 -30.41 0.68 18.55
CA PRO A 221 -30.29 0.07 17.22
C PRO A 221 -29.16 0.72 16.42
N ARG A 222 -28.25 -0.11 15.90
CA ARG A 222 -27.04 0.33 15.18
C ARG A 222 -26.58 -0.77 14.22
N ASP A 223 -26.10 -0.38 13.04
CA ASP A 223 -25.78 -1.31 11.95
C ASP A 223 -24.44 -2.04 12.22
N VAL A 224 -24.49 -3.15 12.97
CA VAL A 224 -23.30 -3.95 13.34
C VAL A 224 -22.78 -4.72 12.14
N ARG A 225 -21.49 -4.51 11.80
CA ARG A 225 -20.78 -5.14 10.67
C ARG A 225 -19.65 -6.07 11.07
N CYS A 226 -19.07 -5.83 12.24
CA CYS A 226 -17.95 -6.62 12.74
C CYS A 226 -18.23 -6.98 14.20
N VAL A 227 -17.96 -8.21 14.60
CA VAL A 227 -18.08 -8.69 15.97
C VAL A 227 -16.84 -9.53 16.27
N TRP A 228 -16.27 -9.37 17.46
CA TRP A 228 -15.08 -10.12 17.87
C TRP A 228 -15.31 -10.97 19.11
N TRP A 229 -14.49 -11.99 19.21
CA TRP A 229 -14.46 -12.96 20.30
C TRP A 229 -13.03 -13.51 20.40
N ASP A 230 -12.44 -13.55 21.60
CA ASP A 230 -11.07 -14.05 21.84
C ASP A 230 -10.01 -13.45 20.88
N GLY A 231 -10.16 -12.15 20.57
CA GLY A 231 -9.31 -11.43 19.61
C GLY A 231 -9.50 -11.79 18.13
N ARG A 232 -10.46 -12.67 17.80
CA ARG A 232 -10.79 -13.11 16.45
C ARG A 232 -12.09 -12.50 15.95
N ARG A 233 -12.19 -12.29 14.64
CA ARG A 233 -13.38 -11.75 13.99
C ARG A 233 -14.38 -12.85 13.64
N LEU A 234 -15.67 -12.59 13.87
CA LEU A 234 -16.78 -13.40 13.38
C LEU A 234 -17.12 -13.01 11.94
N TYR A 235 -17.58 -13.99 11.15
CA TYR A 235 -18.00 -13.77 9.78
C TYR A 235 -19.42 -13.18 9.71
N GLN A 236 -19.57 -12.03 9.05
CA GLN A 236 -20.83 -11.31 8.92
C GLN A 236 -21.70 -11.88 7.79
N TYR A 237 -22.92 -12.28 8.12
CA TYR A 237 -23.98 -12.61 7.18
C TYR A 237 -24.91 -11.41 6.93
N PHE A 238 -25.54 -11.37 5.75
CA PHE A 238 -26.40 -10.25 5.32
C PHE A 238 -27.88 -10.64 5.20
N SER A 239 -28.23 -11.92 5.34
CA SER A 239 -29.60 -12.41 5.41
C SER A 239 -29.76 -13.42 6.56
N GLN A 240 -30.96 -13.49 7.15
CA GLN A 240 -31.30 -14.47 8.18
C GLN A 240 -31.26 -15.90 7.61
N ASP A 241 -31.73 -16.11 6.38
CA ASP A 241 -31.79 -17.41 5.71
C ASP A 241 -30.39 -17.99 5.44
N ASP A 242 -29.41 -17.14 5.08
CA ASP A 242 -28.03 -17.56 4.85
C ASP A 242 -27.32 -17.87 6.18
N PHE A 243 -27.53 -17.05 7.22
CA PHE A 243 -26.99 -17.27 8.56
C PHE A 243 -27.51 -18.56 9.21
N ASP A 244 -28.83 -18.78 9.11
CA ASP A 244 -29.54 -19.96 9.65
C ASP A 244 -29.22 -21.21 8.84
N GLY A 245 -29.17 -21.09 7.50
CA GLY A 245 -28.80 -22.18 6.60
C GLY A 245 -27.31 -22.50 6.56
N GLY A 246 -26.46 -21.66 7.16
CA GLY A 246 -25.00 -21.75 7.06
C GLY A 246 -24.46 -21.57 5.63
N LYS A 247 -25.25 -20.95 4.74
CA LYS A 247 -24.95 -20.82 3.31
C LYS A 247 -24.16 -19.55 3.06
N LEU A 248 -22.92 -19.68 2.60
CA LEU A 248 -22.22 -18.53 2.03
C LEU A 248 -22.94 -18.10 0.72
N LEU A 249 -22.85 -16.82 0.40
CA LEU A 249 -23.68 -16.17 -0.62
C LEU A 249 -23.51 -16.78 -2.03
N GLY A 250 -24.55 -16.60 -2.85
CA GLY A 250 -24.86 -17.44 -4.02
C GLY A 250 -23.87 -17.51 -5.21
N GLU A 251 -24.27 -18.37 -6.15
CA GLU A 251 -23.66 -18.72 -7.45
C GLU A 251 -22.22 -19.25 -7.48
N HIS A 252 -21.32 -18.76 -6.63
CA HIS A 252 -19.98 -19.31 -6.47
C HIS A 252 -20.00 -20.47 -5.47
N ALA A 253 -20.43 -21.64 -5.94
CA ALA A 253 -20.32 -22.89 -5.20
C ALA A 253 -18.85 -23.09 -4.78
N MET A 254 -18.61 -23.10 -3.47
CA MET A 254 -17.32 -23.44 -2.89
C MET A 254 -16.87 -24.82 -3.40
N ASP A 255 -15.58 -24.98 -3.71
CA ASP A 255 -14.98 -26.31 -3.84
C ASP A 255 -15.27 -27.12 -2.57
N ALA A 256 -15.48 -28.42 -2.72
CA ALA A 256 -15.94 -29.32 -1.64
C ALA A 256 -15.01 -29.37 -0.40
N ASP A 257 -13.78 -28.89 -0.56
CA ASP A 257 -12.74 -28.81 0.48
C ASP A 257 -12.73 -27.47 1.24
N SER A 258 -13.60 -26.52 0.89
CA SER A 258 -13.65 -25.20 1.54
C SER A 258 -14.25 -25.29 2.94
N VAL A 259 -13.43 -25.00 3.96
CA VAL A 259 -13.81 -25.15 5.37
C VAL A 259 -14.88 -24.12 5.76
N PHE A 260 -16.03 -24.61 6.24
CA PHE A 260 -17.05 -23.80 6.89
C PHE A 260 -16.48 -23.07 8.10
N TYR A 261 -16.51 -21.74 8.11
CA TYR A 261 -16.07 -20.97 9.27
C TYR A 261 -17.16 -20.94 10.34
N GLU A 262 -16.91 -21.60 11.48
CA GLU A 262 -17.92 -21.80 12.52
C GLU A 262 -18.39 -20.50 13.21
N GLY A 263 -17.50 -19.49 13.28
CA GLY A 263 -17.74 -18.22 13.96
C GLY A 263 -18.48 -17.22 13.09
N ALA A 264 -19.75 -16.94 13.38
CA ALA A 264 -20.62 -16.12 12.55
C ALA A 264 -21.46 -15.11 13.34
N CYS A 265 -21.82 -14.00 12.68
CA CYS A 265 -22.80 -13.02 13.18
C CYS A 265 -23.78 -12.57 12.08
N TYR A 266 -24.97 -12.13 12.50
CA TYR A 266 -26.01 -11.53 11.66
C TYR A 266 -26.76 -10.46 12.46
N TYR A 267 -27.00 -9.30 11.86
CA TYR A 267 -27.75 -8.20 12.47
C TYR A 267 -29.06 -7.93 11.72
N ASP A 268 -30.18 -8.17 12.39
CA ASP A 268 -31.52 -7.82 11.93
C ASP A 268 -31.79 -6.35 12.28
N LYS A 269 -31.78 -5.49 11.25
CA LYS A 269 -31.96 -4.03 11.38
C LYS A 269 -33.38 -3.65 11.82
N GLU A 270 -34.38 -4.45 11.47
CA GLU A 270 -35.78 -4.14 11.80
C GLU A 270 -36.11 -4.53 13.24
N ALA A 271 -35.58 -5.66 13.73
CA ALA A 271 -35.75 -6.12 15.10
C ALA A 271 -34.67 -5.61 16.08
N ALA A 272 -33.68 -4.84 15.60
CA ALA A 272 -32.46 -4.47 16.33
C ALA A 272 -31.77 -5.66 17.02
N ARG A 273 -31.81 -6.84 16.37
CA ARG A 273 -31.42 -8.14 16.95
C ARG A 273 -30.09 -8.59 16.36
N LEU A 274 -29.06 -8.65 17.19
CA LEU A 274 -27.80 -9.30 16.85
C LEU A 274 -27.91 -10.80 17.18
N SER A 275 -27.57 -11.65 16.21
CA SER A 275 -27.43 -13.10 16.38
C SER A 275 -25.98 -13.50 16.15
N VAL A 276 -25.45 -14.39 16.97
CA VAL A 276 -24.09 -14.93 16.88
C VAL A 276 -24.08 -16.45 17.00
N ARG A 277 -23.08 -17.08 16.40
CA ARG A 277 -22.71 -18.48 16.58
C ARG A 277 -21.19 -18.51 16.75
N LEU A 278 -20.71 -18.86 17.94
CA LEU A 278 -19.27 -18.92 18.20
C LEU A 278 -18.67 -20.26 17.74
N PRO A 279 -17.36 -20.31 17.42
CA PRO A 279 -16.65 -21.57 17.19
C PRO A 279 -16.87 -22.56 18.33
N GLY A 280 -17.00 -23.85 18.01
CA GLY A 280 -17.35 -24.88 19.00
C GLY A 280 -18.74 -24.74 19.63
N ARG A 281 -19.58 -23.82 19.14
CA ARG A 281 -20.95 -23.52 19.65
C ARG A 281 -20.98 -23.04 21.11
N ALA A 282 -19.90 -22.39 21.56
CA ALA A 282 -19.78 -21.87 22.93
C ALA A 282 -20.80 -20.76 23.25
N ASP A 283 -21.09 -20.57 24.53
CA ASP A 283 -21.95 -19.48 25.00
C ASP A 283 -21.18 -18.13 24.94
N PRO A 284 -21.68 -17.12 24.21
CA PRO A 284 -21.05 -15.80 24.14
C PRO A 284 -20.99 -15.07 25.50
N ASP A 285 -21.85 -15.42 26.46
CA ASP A 285 -21.82 -14.84 27.80
C ASP A 285 -20.70 -15.43 28.66
N GLU A 286 -20.25 -16.66 28.40
CA GLU A 286 -19.12 -17.27 29.13
C GLU A 286 -17.77 -16.67 28.70
N LEU A 287 -17.65 -16.26 27.44
CA LEU A 287 -16.38 -15.86 26.83
C LEU A 287 -16.21 -14.36 26.63
N GLY A 288 -17.31 -13.60 26.62
CA GLY A 288 -17.32 -12.16 26.38
C GLY A 288 -17.13 -11.82 24.90
N VAL A 289 -18.16 -11.22 24.30
CA VAL A 289 -18.19 -10.87 22.87
C VAL A 289 -18.13 -9.37 22.69
N GLN A 290 -17.20 -8.90 21.87
CA GLN A 290 -17.00 -7.49 21.60
C GLN A 290 -17.96 -7.06 20.49
N VAL A 291 -19.14 -6.58 20.91
CA VAL A 291 -20.16 -5.99 20.03
C VAL A 291 -19.87 -4.49 19.87
N PRO A 292 -19.62 -3.95 18.67
CA PRO A 292 -19.27 -2.55 18.50
C PRO A 292 -20.44 -1.62 18.82
N GLU A 293 -20.12 -0.49 19.44
CA GLU A 293 -20.98 0.70 19.55
C GLU A 293 -20.50 1.81 18.60
N PHE A 294 -19.18 1.93 18.41
CA PHE A 294 -18.54 2.96 17.60
C PHE A 294 -17.98 2.41 16.27
N ASN A 295 -17.66 3.33 15.36
CA ASN A 295 -17.11 3.00 14.04
C ASN A 295 -15.66 3.49 13.81
N HIS A 296 -15.14 4.34 14.69
CA HIS A 296 -13.78 4.87 14.59
C HIS A 296 -13.13 4.99 15.97
N GLY A 297 -11.83 4.71 16.07
CA GLY A 297 -11.04 5.05 17.25
C GLY A 297 -10.73 6.54 17.33
N VAL A 298 -10.03 7.06 16.32
CA VAL A 298 -9.70 8.49 16.22
C VAL A 298 -10.01 9.03 14.83
N VAL A 299 -10.62 10.21 14.75
CA VAL A 299 -10.74 10.99 13.50
C VAL A 299 -9.88 12.25 13.61
N LEU A 300 -8.77 12.31 12.88
CA LEU A 300 -8.01 13.53 12.65
C LEU A 300 -8.64 14.30 11.49
N ALA A 301 -9.47 15.30 11.80
CA ALA A 301 -10.16 16.12 10.81
C ALA A 301 -9.61 17.55 10.80
N ASP A 302 -9.27 18.08 9.63
CA ASP A 302 -8.98 19.51 9.43
C ASP A 302 -7.84 20.06 10.34
N SER A 303 -6.92 19.16 10.73
CA SER A 303 -5.95 19.32 11.82
C SER A 303 -4.50 19.21 11.34
N GLN A 304 -3.52 19.74 12.08
CA GLN A 304 -2.11 19.71 11.68
C GLN A 304 -1.20 19.60 12.90
N TYR A 305 -0.04 18.96 12.73
CA TYR A 305 0.97 18.79 13.78
C TYR A 305 0.41 18.11 15.04
N ILE A 306 -0.25 16.96 14.85
CA ILE A 306 -0.81 16.11 15.92
C ILE A 306 -0.01 14.82 15.98
N ILE A 307 0.35 14.35 17.18
CA ILE A 307 0.96 13.03 17.41
C ILE A 307 -0.02 12.16 18.18
N LEU A 308 -0.24 10.94 17.72
CA LEU A 308 -0.86 9.84 18.47
C LEU A 308 0.26 8.84 18.81
N ASP A 309 0.48 8.56 20.10
CA ASP A 309 1.66 7.81 20.57
C ASP A 309 1.32 6.72 21.59
N GLY A 310 1.67 5.46 21.29
CA GLY A 310 1.60 4.38 22.27
C GLY A 310 0.18 3.96 22.67
N LEU A 311 -0.83 4.27 21.85
CA LEU A 311 -2.24 3.93 22.11
C LEU A 311 -2.56 2.51 21.61
N THR A 312 -3.45 1.80 22.31
CA THR A 312 -4.12 0.62 21.77
C THR A 312 -5.50 1.04 21.24
N ILE A 313 -5.88 0.64 20.02
CA ILE A 313 -7.15 1.05 19.38
C ILE A 313 -7.82 -0.19 18.79
N ARG A 314 -9.06 -0.52 19.20
CA ARG A 314 -9.70 -1.77 18.79
C ARG A 314 -11.23 -1.84 18.80
N HIS A 315 -11.79 -2.82 18.08
CA HIS A 315 -13.20 -3.24 18.07
C HIS A 315 -14.20 -2.20 17.54
N TYR A 316 -13.86 -1.51 16.44
CA TYR A 316 -14.74 -0.51 15.80
C TYR A 316 -15.42 -1.11 14.56
N GLY A 317 -16.75 -1.07 14.49
CA GLY A 317 -17.47 -1.94 13.53
C GLY A 317 -18.96 -1.66 13.28
N VAL A 318 -19.42 -0.43 13.53
CA VAL A 318 -20.79 0.02 13.14
C VAL A 318 -20.72 0.79 11.82
N GLY A 319 -21.66 0.60 10.88
CA GLY A 319 -21.65 1.39 9.64
C GLY A 319 -22.62 0.95 8.56
N HIS A 320 -22.84 1.82 7.57
CA HIS A 320 -23.69 1.51 6.42
C HIS A 320 -23.01 0.52 5.47
N ASP A 321 -21.69 0.62 5.33
CA ASP A 321 -20.86 -0.41 4.73
C ASP A 321 -19.49 -0.50 5.44
N GLU A 322 -18.76 -1.56 5.11
CA GLU A 322 -17.49 -1.94 5.71
C GLU A 322 -16.38 -0.88 5.62
N ARG A 323 -16.51 0.07 4.70
CA ARG A 323 -15.62 1.23 4.59
C ARG A 323 -15.78 2.21 5.75
N ASP A 324 -16.71 2.01 6.68
CA ASP A 324 -16.95 2.88 7.85
C ASP A 324 -16.20 2.45 9.13
N SER A 325 -15.52 1.29 9.15
CA SER A 325 -14.74 0.79 10.30
C SER A 325 -13.28 1.25 10.25
N TYR A 326 -12.84 2.00 11.26
CA TYR A 326 -11.51 2.59 11.34
C TYR A 326 -10.84 2.42 12.71
N GLY A 327 -9.54 2.16 12.73
CA GLY A 327 -8.70 2.50 13.88
C GLY A 327 -8.51 4.03 13.93
N ILE A 328 -7.84 4.58 12.93
CA ILE A 328 -7.61 6.02 12.77
C ILE A 328 -8.02 6.47 11.38
N LYS A 329 -8.88 7.49 11.27
CA LYS A 329 -9.18 8.18 10.02
C LYS A 329 -8.50 9.55 9.99
N VAL A 330 -7.78 9.86 8.92
CA VAL A 330 -7.16 11.17 8.68
C VAL A 330 -7.90 11.84 7.51
N ARG A 331 -8.35 13.08 7.71
CA ARG A 331 -9.17 13.84 6.74
C ARG A 331 -8.73 15.30 6.74
N ARG A 332 -8.23 15.79 5.60
CA ARG A 332 -7.65 17.14 5.44
C ARG A 332 -6.72 17.52 6.60
N SER A 333 -5.91 16.56 7.05
CA SER A 333 -4.91 16.78 8.09
C SER A 333 -3.49 16.44 7.60
N SER A 334 -2.52 17.29 7.95
CA SER A 334 -1.12 17.24 7.46
C SER A 334 -0.09 17.33 8.58
N ASN A 335 1.09 16.76 8.33
CA ASN A 335 2.18 16.68 9.31
C ASN A 335 1.71 16.00 10.62
N CYS A 336 0.78 15.05 10.54
CA CYS A 336 0.35 14.25 11.69
C CYS A 336 1.18 12.96 11.78
N VAL A 337 1.41 12.50 13.00
CA VAL A 337 2.22 11.31 13.30
C VAL A 337 1.39 10.30 14.07
N VAL A 338 1.36 9.05 13.62
CA VAL A 338 0.85 7.92 14.40
C VAL A 338 2.02 6.99 14.68
N ARG A 339 2.35 6.78 15.96
CA ARG A 339 3.53 6.00 16.31
C ARG A 339 3.38 5.12 17.53
N ASN A 340 4.11 4.01 17.54
CA ASN A 340 4.15 3.07 18.66
C ASN A 340 2.76 2.51 19.06
N CYS A 341 1.73 2.66 18.22
CA CYS A 341 0.36 2.24 18.52
C CYS A 341 0.12 0.77 18.16
N VAL A 342 -0.82 0.14 18.84
CA VAL A 342 -1.33 -1.21 18.51
C VAL A 342 -2.77 -1.07 18.03
N ILE A 343 -3.06 -1.40 16.78
CA ILE A 343 -4.37 -1.16 16.16
C ILE A 343 -4.91 -2.48 15.61
N TYR A 344 -6.03 -2.96 16.15
CA TYR A 344 -6.58 -4.24 15.71
C TYR A 344 -8.08 -4.41 15.86
N GLY A 345 -8.66 -5.41 15.18
CA GLY A 345 -10.11 -5.62 15.20
C GLY A 345 -10.85 -4.41 14.64
N VAL A 346 -10.45 -4.01 13.43
CA VAL A 346 -11.01 -2.94 12.60
C VAL A 346 -10.79 -3.33 11.13
N ASN A 347 -11.58 -2.81 10.20
CA ASN A 347 -11.31 -3.03 8.77
C ASN A 347 -10.07 -2.25 8.33
N TYR A 348 -10.05 -0.93 8.58
CA TYR A 348 -8.92 -0.10 8.18
C TYR A 348 -8.17 0.40 9.41
N GLY A 349 -6.92 -0.05 9.59
CA GLY A 349 -6.09 0.36 10.73
C GLY A 349 -5.84 1.87 10.72
N ILE A 350 -5.26 2.40 9.64
CA ILE A 350 -5.14 3.83 9.37
C ILE A 350 -5.70 4.15 7.98
N ARG A 351 -6.57 5.14 7.85
CA ARG A 351 -7.21 5.50 6.56
C ARG A 351 -7.27 6.98 6.28
N TYR A 352 -6.88 7.40 5.08
CA TYR A 352 -7.17 8.72 4.52
C TYR A 352 -7.52 8.61 3.05
N HIS A 353 -8.74 8.13 2.87
CA HIS A 353 -9.48 8.15 1.64
C HIS A 353 -10.83 8.79 1.92
N ASP A 354 -11.24 9.71 1.03
CA ASP A 354 -12.57 10.28 0.98
C ASP A 354 -13.18 9.90 -0.37
N TRP A 355 -14.43 9.44 -0.38
CA TRP A 355 -15.13 9.06 -1.62
C TRP A 355 -16.35 9.96 -1.87
N PRO A 356 -16.55 10.47 -3.10
CA PRO A 356 -15.59 10.47 -4.22
C PRO A 356 -14.34 11.30 -3.86
N GLN A 357 -13.18 10.89 -4.37
CA GLN A 357 -11.93 11.59 -4.08
C GLN A 357 -12.00 13.07 -4.45
N PRO A 358 -11.57 13.98 -3.55
CA PRO A 358 -11.69 15.41 -3.78
C PRO A 358 -10.69 15.87 -4.85
N ARG A 359 -11.13 16.77 -5.74
CA ARG A 359 -10.23 17.40 -6.73
C ARG A 359 -9.24 18.38 -6.11
N ASN A 360 -9.50 18.84 -4.89
CA ASN A 360 -8.51 19.56 -4.09
C ASN A 360 -8.01 18.63 -2.98
N VAL A 361 -6.69 18.49 -2.91
CA VAL A 361 -5.94 17.55 -2.07
C VAL A 361 -5.10 18.28 -1.03
N ASP A 362 -5.29 19.61 -0.91
CA ASP A 362 -4.66 20.44 0.11
C ASP A 362 -4.89 19.86 1.50
N GLY A 363 -3.80 19.70 2.25
CA GLY A 363 -3.86 19.29 3.64
C GLY A 363 -3.89 17.79 3.88
N TYR A 364 -3.33 16.94 3.01
CA TYR A 364 -3.04 15.52 3.35
C TYR A 364 -1.54 15.21 3.42
N ASP A 365 -0.69 16.22 3.21
CA ASP A 365 0.75 16.06 3.06
C ASP A 365 1.51 15.71 4.36
N ASN A 366 2.67 15.08 4.20
CA ASN A 366 3.69 14.85 5.24
C ASN A 366 3.23 14.04 6.46
N ASN A 367 2.15 13.27 6.35
CA ASN A 367 1.74 12.36 7.42
C ASN A 367 2.73 11.20 7.58
N THR A 368 2.93 10.75 8.81
CA THR A 368 3.92 9.72 9.16
C THR A 368 3.30 8.63 10.04
N PHE A 369 3.43 7.37 9.64
CA PHE A 369 3.02 6.22 10.45
C PHE A 369 4.24 5.36 10.72
N GLU A 370 4.67 5.30 11.99
CA GLU A 370 5.94 4.63 12.34
C GLU A 370 5.89 3.76 13.59
N ARG A 371 6.54 2.58 13.55
CA ARG A 371 6.64 1.66 14.70
C ARG A 371 5.29 1.21 15.27
N ASN A 372 4.24 1.18 14.46
CA ASN A 372 2.94 0.66 14.85
C ASN A 372 2.86 -0.85 14.61
N ASP A 373 2.02 -1.53 15.37
CA ASP A 373 1.60 -2.92 15.16
C ASP A 373 0.13 -2.90 14.73
N ILE A 374 -0.16 -3.21 13.47
CA ILE A 374 -1.49 -3.06 12.86
C ILE A 374 -1.93 -4.37 12.23
N TYR A 375 -3.05 -4.92 12.70
CA TYR A 375 -3.54 -6.21 12.24
C TYR A 375 -5.06 -6.41 12.36
N ASP A 376 -5.63 -7.33 11.59
CA ASP A 376 -6.93 -7.93 11.91
C ASP A 376 -6.72 -9.44 12.07
N VAL A 377 -7.63 -10.12 12.77
CA VAL A 377 -7.63 -11.59 12.87
C VAL A 377 -8.89 -12.09 12.20
N GLY A 378 -8.86 -12.04 10.86
CA GLY A 378 -9.90 -12.57 10.00
C GLY A 378 -10.02 -14.09 10.08
N PRO A 379 -11.04 -14.68 9.40
CA PRO A 379 -11.26 -16.11 9.40
C PRO A 379 -10.05 -16.86 8.81
N ALA A 380 -9.39 -17.66 9.65
CA ALA A 380 -8.21 -18.43 9.26
C ALA A 380 -8.58 -19.59 8.32
N GLY A 381 -7.77 -19.79 7.28
CA GLY A 381 -7.87 -20.95 6.39
C GLY A 381 -9.02 -20.95 5.37
N VAL A 382 -9.63 -19.79 5.12
CA VAL A 382 -10.58 -19.62 4.01
C VAL A 382 -9.85 -19.40 2.68
N SER A 383 -10.49 -19.75 1.56
CA SER A 383 -9.89 -19.67 0.22
C SER A 383 -9.89 -18.25 -0.36
N TRP A 384 -9.08 -17.99 -1.39
CA TRP A 384 -9.15 -16.73 -2.14
C TRP A 384 -10.56 -16.46 -2.72
N GLN A 385 -11.25 -17.51 -3.16
CA GLN A 385 -12.64 -17.40 -3.64
C GLN A 385 -13.60 -16.97 -2.54
N PHE A 386 -13.35 -17.33 -1.27
CA PHE A 386 -14.15 -16.83 -0.15
C PHE A 386 -14.06 -15.30 -0.09
N TYR A 387 -12.85 -14.74 0.00
CA TYR A 387 -12.66 -13.28 0.05
C TYR A 387 -13.33 -12.54 -1.12
N LYS A 388 -13.32 -13.12 -2.33
CA LYS A 388 -13.94 -12.53 -3.53
C LYS A 388 -15.45 -12.79 -3.70
N ALA A 389 -16.01 -13.81 -3.04
CA ALA A 389 -17.44 -14.14 -3.10
C ALA A 389 -18.26 -13.48 -1.98
N THR A 390 -17.61 -13.07 -0.90
CA THR A 390 -18.25 -12.33 0.19
C THR A 390 -18.38 -10.85 -0.19
N PRO A 391 -19.49 -10.17 0.17
CA PRO A 391 -19.55 -8.70 0.15
C PRO A 391 -18.34 -8.11 0.89
N PRO A 392 -17.90 -6.88 0.54
CA PRO A 392 -16.51 -6.47 0.63
C PRO A 392 -15.92 -6.35 2.05
N ASP A 393 -16.66 -6.72 3.09
CA ASP A 393 -16.34 -6.67 4.51
C ASP A 393 -14.97 -7.28 4.90
N PHE A 394 -14.36 -8.09 4.03
CA PHE A 394 -13.02 -8.66 4.21
C PHE A 394 -11.95 -8.14 3.25
N GLU A 395 -12.23 -7.26 2.28
CA GLU A 395 -11.20 -6.64 1.41
C GLU A 395 -10.54 -5.42 2.08
N CYS A 396 -10.12 -5.63 3.33
CA CYS A 396 -9.65 -4.59 4.24
C CYS A 396 -8.14 -4.32 4.11
N ALA A 397 -7.60 -3.33 4.85
CA ALA A 397 -6.19 -2.98 4.77
C ALA A 397 -5.62 -2.42 6.09
N THR A 398 -4.38 -2.77 6.42
CA THR A 398 -3.71 -2.18 7.59
C THR A 398 -3.57 -0.66 7.47
N ILE A 399 -3.21 -0.16 6.29
CA ILE A 399 -3.13 1.27 5.97
C ILE A 399 -3.71 1.53 4.58
N GLN A 400 -4.58 2.53 4.42
CA GLN A 400 -5.03 3.04 3.12
C GLN A 400 -4.77 4.55 3.01
N CYS A 401 -3.93 4.94 2.05
CA CYS A 401 -3.20 6.21 2.03
C CYS A 401 -3.19 6.88 0.64
N GLN A 402 -4.35 7.30 0.12
CA GLN A 402 -4.50 7.60 -1.30
C GLN A 402 -4.39 9.10 -1.68
N LEU A 403 -4.22 9.98 -0.67
CA LEU A 403 -4.29 11.44 -0.81
C LEU A 403 -3.02 12.14 -0.28
N GLY A 404 -2.62 13.25 -0.92
CA GLY A 404 -1.50 14.09 -0.47
C GLY A 404 -0.11 13.59 -0.92
N ARG A 405 0.92 14.36 -0.54
CA ARG A 405 2.33 14.13 -0.85
C ARG A 405 3.17 13.80 0.40
N GLY A 406 4.32 13.15 0.22
CA GLY A 406 5.30 13.02 1.31
C GLY A 406 4.87 12.12 2.48
N THR A 407 3.95 11.19 2.24
CA THR A 407 3.58 10.18 3.25
C THR A 407 4.81 9.33 3.60
N VAL A 408 5.05 9.07 4.88
CA VAL A 408 6.11 8.13 5.32
C VAL A 408 5.52 7.01 6.16
N ILE A 409 5.71 5.76 5.73
CA ILE A 409 5.28 4.54 6.41
C ILE A 409 6.53 3.75 6.75
N ARG A 410 6.98 3.77 8.01
CA ARG A 410 8.27 3.16 8.39
C ARG A 410 8.28 2.31 9.65
N HIS A 411 9.02 1.21 9.64
CA HIS A 411 9.26 0.38 10.84
C HIS A 411 8.00 -0.19 11.51
N ASN A 412 6.88 -0.31 10.78
CA ASN A 412 5.63 -0.90 11.28
C ASN A 412 5.64 -2.42 11.11
N LYS A 413 4.82 -3.13 11.90
CA LYS A 413 4.42 -4.52 11.68
C LYS A 413 2.99 -4.54 11.16
N LEU A 414 2.78 -5.09 9.97
CA LEU A 414 1.51 -5.02 9.23
C LEU A 414 1.09 -6.44 8.83
N HIS A 415 0.08 -7.01 9.51
CA HIS A 415 -0.22 -8.45 9.41
C HIS A 415 -1.69 -8.84 9.59
N GLY A 416 -2.04 -10.09 9.26
CA GLY A 416 -3.34 -10.75 9.51
C GLY A 416 -4.56 -10.21 8.74
N SER A 417 -4.49 -8.95 8.31
CA SER A 417 -5.40 -8.23 7.42
C SER A 417 -5.44 -8.84 6.01
N PHE A 418 -6.38 -8.38 5.19
CA PHE A 418 -6.41 -8.74 3.78
C PHE A 418 -5.23 -8.10 3.02
N GLY A 419 -5.25 -6.79 2.78
CA GLY A 419 -4.11 -6.05 2.24
C GLY A 419 -3.24 -5.41 3.34
N GLY A 420 -2.01 -5.05 2.95
CA GLY A 420 -1.09 -4.27 3.78
C GLY A 420 -1.32 -2.77 3.62
N VAL A 421 -0.52 -2.11 2.78
CA VAL A 421 -0.59 -0.67 2.47
C VAL A 421 -1.25 -0.46 1.10
N LYS A 422 -2.44 0.15 1.05
CA LYS A 422 -3.17 0.47 -0.20
C LYS A 422 -3.10 1.95 -0.55
N ASN A 423 -2.51 2.30 -1.70
CA ASN A 423 -2.26 3.69 -2.11
C ASN A 423 -3.12 4.15 -3.32
N GLY A 424 -3.67 3.22 -4.10
CA GLY A 424 -4.61 3.51 -5.17
C GLY A 424 -5.64 2.39 -5.31
N SER A 425 -6.65 2.60 -6.15
CA SER A 425 -7.48 1.54 -6.70
C SER A 425 -7.86 1.90 -8.12
N LEU A 426 -7.97 0.90 -8.98
CA LEU A 426 -8.65 1.04 -10.26
C LEU A 426 -10.12 1.39 -10.05
N GLY A 427 -10.63 2.36 -10.80
CA GLY A 427 -11.95 2.94 -10.62
C GLY A 427 -11.96 4.27 -9.83
N ASP A 428 -10.87 4.59 -9.12
CA ASP A 428 -10.69 5.92 -8.54
C ASP A 428 -10.44 6.93 -9.68
N GLY A 429 -11.34 7.90 -9.88
CA GLY A 429 -11.33 8.82 -11.03
C GLY A 429 -10.15 9.80 -11.13
N ASN A 430 -9.07 9.55 -10.38
CA ASN A 430 -7.87 10.38 -10.23
C ASN A 430 -6.55 9.60 -10.47
N VAL A 431 -6.58 8.37 -11.00
CA VAL A 431 -5.35 7.54 -11.20
C VAL A 431 -4.21 8.23 -11.96
N HIS A 432 -4.47 9.31 -12.72
CA HIS A 432 -3.48 10.13 -13.45
C HIS A 432 -3.12 11.47 -12.78
N HIS A 433 -3.57 11.75 -11.56
CA HIS A 433 -3.38 13.07 -10.94
C HIS A 433 -2.03 13.16 -10.21
N PRO A 434 -1.16 14.14 -10.54
CA PRO A 434 0.27 14.10 -10.17
C PRO A 434 0.60 14.35 -8.69
N ARG A 435 -0.40 14.69 -7.86
CA ARG A 435 -0.29 14.83 -6.39
C ARG A 435 -1.24 13.91 -5.63
N LEU A 436 -1.75 12.87 -6.28
CA LEU A 436 -2.62 11.85 -5.70
C LEU A 436 -1.98 10.48 -5.83
N SER A 437 -2.51 9.49 -5.10
CA SER A 437 -2.01 8.11 -5.15
C SER A 437 -0.50 8.04 -4.88
N GLY A 438 -0.10 8.63 -3.74
CA GLY A 438 1.22 8.37 -3.13
C GLY A 438 2.38 9.15 -3.72
N ALA A 439 2.13 10.32 -4.30
CA ALA A 439 3.21 11.19 -4.75
C ALA A 439 4.22 11.44 -3.60
N ASP A 440 5.51 11.21 -3.87
CA ASP A 440 6.60 11.34 -2.90
C ASP A 440 6.45 10.44 -1.65
N MET A 441 5.71 9.33 -1.73
CA MET A 441 5.51 8.42 -0.60
C MET A 441 6.71 7.51 -0.35
N ASP A 442 7.14 7.40 0.91
CA ASP A 442 8.14 6.43 1.35
C ASP A 442 7.49 5.30 2.15
N VAL A 443 7.76 4.05 1.78
CA VAL A 443 7.38 2.85 2.54
C VAL A 443 8.65 2.06 2.83
N TYR A 444 9.18 2.08 4.06
CA TYR A 444 10.48 1.45 4.34
C TYR A 444 10.69 0.84 5.73
N GLY A 445 11.53 -0.19 5.79
CA GLY A 445 11.90 -0.82 7.05
C GLY A 445 10.73 -1.52 7.77
N ASN A 446 9.61 -1.77 7.09
CA ASN A 446 8.42 -2.41 7.66
C ASN A 446 8.49 -3.95 7.53
N GLU A 447 7.82 -4.63 8.46
CA GLU A 447 7.55 -6.07 8.39
C GLU A 447 6.10 -6.30 7.90
N PHE A 448 5.94 -7.04 6.81
CA PHE A 448 4.64 -7.47 6.27
C PHE A 448 4.53 -8.99 6.34
N TYR A 449 3.50 -9.54 6.97
CA TYR A 449 3.33 -11.00 7.06
C TYR A 449 1.88 -11.44 7.30
N ASP A 450 1.55 -12.69 6.99
CA ASP A 450 0.18 -13.23 7.16
C ASP A 450 -0.92 -12.38 6.47
N LEU A 451 -0.61 -11.74 5.34
CA LEU A 451 -1.57 -10.96 4.56
C LEU A 451 -2.26 -11.85 3.51
N ARG A 452 -3.57 -11.64 3.32
CA ARG A 452 -4.39 -12.45 2.39
C ARG A 452 -4.34 -11.96 0.95
N ASP A 453 -3.86 -10.75 0.76
CA ASP A 453 -3.72 -10.05 -0.52
C ASP A 453 -2.33 -9.37 -0.55
N ASP A 454 -2.23 -8.26 -1.27
CA ASP A 454 -0.98 -7.62 -1.61
C ASP A 454 -0.39 -6.83 -0.41
N GLY A 455 0.94 -6.89 -0.24
CA GLY A 455 1.65 -6.22 0.87
C GLY A 455 1.69 -4.70 0.73
N VAL A 456 2.06 -4.20 -0.45
CA VAL A 456 1.93 -2.78 -0.83
C VAL A 456 1.29 -2.69 -2.21
N GLU A 457 0.24 -1.89 -2.33
CA GLU A 457 -0.46 -1.59 -3.59
C GLU A 457 -0.22 -0.12 -3.98
N PRO A 458 0.99 0.22 -4.50
CA PRO A 458 1.25 1.51 -5.13
C PRO A 458 0.54 1.59 -6.49
N ASP A 459 -0.79 1.66 -6.47
CA ASP A 459 -1.59 1.81 -7.69
C ASP A 459 -1.87 3.30 -7.98
N GLY A 460 -2.04 3.64 -9.26
CA GLY A 460 -2.31 5.00 -9.73
C GLY A 460 -1.06 5.77 -10.13
N SER A 461 -0.92 7.01 -9.67
CA SER A 461 0.07 7.96 -10.18
C SER A 461 1.53 7.52 -9.99
N CYS A 462 1.85 6.98 -8.81
CA CYS A 462 3.17 6.45 -8.44
C CYS A 462 4.35 7.44 -8.51
N ASN A 463 4.10 8.75 -8.57
CA ASN A 463 5.14 9.76 -8.76
C ASN A 463 6.17 9.78 -7.60
N ASN A 464 7.37 9.24 -7.80
CA ASN A 464 8.39 9.07 -6.75
C ASN A 464 7.88 8.29 -5.52
N VAL A 465 7.07 7.24 -5.75
CA VAL A 465 6.80 6.22 -4.73
C VAL A 465 8.08 5.41 -4.49
N ARG A 466 8.50 5.28 -3.23
CA ARG A 466 9.74 4.62 -2.82
C ARG A 466 9.47 3.54 -1.80
N ILE A 467 9.49 2.28 -2.24
CA ILE A 467 9.30 1.09 -1.40
C ILE A 467 10.67 0.45 -1.21
N TRP A 468 11.26 0.60 -0.02
CA TRP A 468 12.64 0.14 0.19
C TRP A 468 12.92 -0.50 1.54
N HIS A 469 13.83 -1.47 1.59
CA HIS A 469 14.24 -2.12 2.85
C HIS A 469 13.07 -2.69 3.69
N ASN A 470 11.98 -3.14 3.06
CA ASN A 470 10.88 -3.84 3.74
C ASN A 470 11.08 -5.36 3.66
N ALA A 471 10.55 -6.08 4.63
CA ALA A 471 10.58 -7.53 4.67
C ALA A 471 9.16 -8.11 4.59
N PHE A 472 8.96 -9.05 3.67
CA PHE A 472 7.67 -9.65 3.34
C PHE A 472 7.71 -11.17 3.56
N TYR A 473 6.87 -11.70 4.46
CA TYR A 473 6.88 -13.11 4.87
C TYR A 473 5.48 -13.73 4.75
N GLY A 474 5.24 -14.51 3.69
CA GLY A 474 3.93 -15.16 3.50
C GLY A 474 2.79 -14.16 3.25
N VAL A 475 2.88 -13.45 2.13
CA VAL A 475 1.86 -12.53 1.60
C VAL A 475 1.52 -12.99 0.17
N ASN A 476 0.31 -12.68 -0.34
CA ASN A 476 -0.17 -13.13 -1.66
C ASN A 476 0.70 -12.57 -2.81
N GLN A 477 0.93 -11.26 -2.74
CA GLN A 477 1.95 -10.50 -3.46
C GLN A 477 2.71 -9.65 -2.45
N ALA A 478 4.00 -9.40 -2.64
CA ALA A 478 4.68 -8.39 -1.83
C ALA A 478 4.28 -6.99 -2.27
N ILE A 479 4.30 -6.75 -3.58
CA ILE A 479 4.00 -5.45 -4.19
C ILE A 479 3.10 -5.67 -5.41
N SER A 480 1.97 -4.97 -5.48
CA SER A 480 1.18 -4.84 -6.69
C SER A 480 1.26 -3.40 -7.17
N ASN A 481 2.11 -3.15 -8.15
CA ASN A 481 2.21 -1.83 -8.77
C ASN A 481 1.36 -1.82 -10.03
N CYS A 482 0.03 -1.80 -9.91
CA CYS A 482 -0.81 -1.72 -11.10
C CYS A 482 -2.16 -0.96 -10.98
N PRO A 483 -2.30 0.17 -11.68
CA PRO A 483 -1.38 0.71 -12.69
C PRO A 483 -0.25 1.54 -12.07
N ASN A 484 0.91 1.59 -12.74
CA ASN A 484 1.82 2.73 -12.62
C ASN A 484 1.51 3.71 -13.75
N THR A 485 0.72 4.75 -13.53
CA THR A 485 0.25 5.61 -14.64
C THR A 485 1.20 6.75 -15.01
N MET A 486 2.21 7.05 -14.17
CA MET A 486 3.17 8.15 -14.40
C MET A 486 4.57 7.83 -13.87
N GLY A 487 4.71 7.51 -12.58
CA GLY A 487 5.98 7.14 -11.97
C GLY A 487 7.01 8.29 -11.88
N PRO A 488 8.31 7.99 -11.70
CA PRO A 488 8.84 6.65 -11.47
C PRO A 488 8.48 6.11 -10.08
N ALA A 489 8.24 4.81 -10.02
CA ALA A 489 8.22 4.06 -8.76
C ALA A 489 9.56 3.36 -8.54
N TYR A 490 9.91 3.15 -7.28
CA TYR A 490 11.16 2.51 -6.86
C TYR A 490 10.89 1.38 -5.88
N VAL A 491 11.47 0.21 -6.16
CA VAL A 491 11.44 -1.00 -5.34
C VAL A 491 12.89 -1.39 -5.07
N VAL A 492 13.41 -1.09 -3.87
CA VAL A 492 14.87 -1.12 -3.58
C VAL A 492 15.21 -1.88 -2.30
N ARG A 493 16.13 -2.85 -2.31
CA ARG A 493 16.58 -3.56 -1.08
C ARG A 493 15.48 -4.21 -0.24
N ASN A 494 14.36 -4.60 -0.86
CA ASN A 494 13.31 -5.35 -0.18
C ASN A 494 13.62 -6.86 -0.17
N VAL A 495 13.06 -7.56 0.81
CA VAL A 495 13.25 -8.99 1.05
C VAL A 495 11.89 -9.68 0.97
N PHE A 496 11.74 -10.72 0.17
CA PHE A 496 10.54 -11.55 0.12
C PHE A 496 10.85 -13.03 0.36
N LEU A 497 10.10 -13.62 1.28
CA LEU A 497 10.21 -15.01 1.69
C LEU A 497 8.82 -15.67 1.62
N GLY A 498 8.53 -16.33 0.50
CA GLY A 498 7.22 -16.95 0.22
C GLY A 498 6.95 -18.18 1.10
N ARG A 499 5.85 -18.15 1.88
CA ARG A 499 5.49 -19.19 2.86
C ARG A 499 4.59 -20.28 2.25
N PRO A 500 5.08 -21.52 2.01
CA PRO A 500 4.28 -22.59 1.41
C PRO A 500 3.23 -23.21 2.34
N ASP A 501 3.25 -22.88 3.64
CA ASP A 501 2.25 -23.30 4.62
C ASP A 501 1.01 -22.39 4.68
N MET A 502 1.01 -21.27 3.95
CA MET A 502 -0.15 -20.40 3.79
C MET A 502 -1.20 -21.05 2.90
N LEU A 503 -2.48 -20.97 3.29
CA LEU A 503 -3.63 -21.39 2.47
C LEU A 503 -4.04 -20.35 1.42
N VAL A 504 -3.45 -19.15 1.50
CA VAL A 504 -3.46 -18.13 0.45
C VAL A 504 -2.27 -18.37 -0.46
N ARG A 505 -2.54 -18.46 -1.76
CA ARG A 505 -1.61 -18.88 -2.83
C ARG A 505 -0.50 -17.82 -3.01
N PRO A 506 0.78 -18.04 -2.65
CA PRO A 506 1.83 -17.05 -2.87
C PRO A 506 2.17 -16.97 -4.37
N TYR A 507 1.56 -16.01 -5.08
CA TYR A 507 1.52 -15.99 -6.54
C TYR A 507 2.78 -15.37 -7.16
N SER A 508 3.25 -14.24 -6.62
CA SER A 508 4.55 -13.63 -6.98
C SER A 508 5.08 -12.64 -5.94
N PHE A 509 6.31 -12.14 -6.13
CA PHE A 509 6.78 -10.97 -5.39
C PHE A 509 6.11 -9.69 -5.92
N LEU A 510 6.20 -9.47 -7.24
CA LEU A 510 5.78 -8.22 -7.89
C LEU A 510 4.75 -8.49 -8.99
N LYS A 511 3.55 -8.00 -8.75
CA LYS A 511 2.41 -7.97 -9.68
C LYS A 511 2.41 -6.64 -10.42
N PHE A 512 2.49 -6.72 -11.74
CA PHE A 512 2.53 -5.55 -12.62
C PHE A 512 1.19 -5.25 -13.28
N SER A 513 0.10 -5.82 -12.73
CA SER A 513 -1.11 -6.29 -13.42
C SER A 513 -2.55 -5.85 -13.03
N ALA A 514 -3.25 -5.01 -13.82
CA ALA A 514 -4.73 -4.89 -13.89
C ALA A 514 -5.32 -3.92 -14.96
N ALA A 515 -4.60 -2.93 -15.51
CA ALA A 515 -5.18 -1.95 -16.45
C ALA A 515 -4.32 -1.55 -17.67
N GLU A 516 -4.99 -0.96 -18.67
CA GLU A 516 -4.47 -0.56 -19.99
C GLU A 516 -3.59 0.73 -19.96
N ASP A 517 -3.43 1.35 -18.78
CA ASP A 517 -2.89 2.71 -18.59
C ASP A 517 -1.59 2.76 -17.77
N SER A 518 -0.96 1.61 -17.50
CA SER A 518 0.29 1.53 -16.74
C SER A 518 1.53 1.92 -17.57
N GLN A 519 1.75 3.24 -17.72
CA GLN A 519 2.78 3.87 -18.57
C GLN A 519 4.04 4.35 -17.84
N GLY A 520 4.04 4.41 -16.51
CA GLY A 520 5.14 4.91 -15.68
C GLY A 520 6.23 3.88 -15.41
N THR A 521 7.49 4.34 -15.35
CA THR A 521 8.64 3.45 -15.10
C THR A 521 8.63 2.94 -13.66
N THR A 522 8.90 1.65 -13.46
CA THR A 522 9.23 1.10 -12.13
C THR A 522 10.66 0.55 -12.14
N PHE A 523 11.47 1.09 -11.24
CA PHE A 523 12.86 0.71 -11.00
C PHE A 523 12.91 -0.33 -9.88
N VAL A 524 13.43 -1.52 -10.16
CA VAL A 524 13.46 -2.65 -9.23
C VAL A 524 14.92 -3.05 -9.02
N TYR A 525 15.53 -2.59 -7.93
CA TYR A 525 16.98 -2.68 -7.72
C TYR A 525 17.36 -3.36 -6.41
N HIS A 526 18.40 -4.19 -6.43
CA HIS A 526 18.99 -4.72 -5.20
C HIS A 526 17.99 -5.47 -4.31
N ASN A 527 16.98 -6.17 -4.82
CA ASN A 527 16.02 -6.88 -3.97
C ASN A 527 16.33 -8.38 -3.90
N THR A 528 16.03 -9.05 -2.78
CA THR A 528 16.18 -10.51 -2.64
C THR A 528 14.83 -11.20 -2.53
N PHE A 529 14.60 -12.16 -3.42
CA PHE A 529 13.35 -12.92 -3.50
C PHE A 529 13.63 -14.41 -3.38
N PHE A 530 12.92 -15.06 -2.48
CA PHE A 530 12.84 -16.50 -2.39
C PHE A 530 11.39 -16.95 -2.36
N ASN A 531 11.01 -17.83 -3.28
CA ASN A 531 9.74 -18.53 -3.24
C ASN A 531 9.95 -20.04 -3.42
N ALA A 532 9.15 -20.84 -2.72
CA ALA A 532 9.24 -22.31 -2.75
C ALA A 532 7.85 -22.93 -2.92
N ARG A 533 7.64 -23.63 -4.05
CA ARG A 533 6.34 -24.14 -4.47
C ARG A 533 5.89 -25.42 -3.72
N ARG A 534 4.58 -25.54 -3.48
CA ARG A 534 3.87 -26.83 -3.30
C ARG A 534 3.16 -27.25 -4.60
N SER A 535 3.10 -28.56 -4.84
CA SER A 535 2.56 -29.15 -6.07
C SER A 535 1.13 -28.69 -6.39
N GLY A 536 0.88 -28.27 -7.63
CA GLY A 536 -0.45 -27.90 -8.15
C GLY A 536 -0.69 -26.41 -8.35
N GLU A 537 0.21 -25.54 -7.89
CA GLU A 537 0.04 -24.07 -7.95
C GLU A 537 0.93 -23.42 -9.02
N PHE A 538 0.65 -22.17 -9.40
CA PHE A 538 1.58 -21.35 -10.19
C PHE A 538 2.43 -20.51 -9.22
N THR A 539 3.73 -20.40 -9.50
CA THR A 539 4.65 -19.65 -8.66
C THR A 539 5.68 -18.94 -9.53
N ALA A 540 5.73 -17.61 -9.47
CA ALA A 540 6.79 -16.82 -10.09
C ALA A 540 7.44 -15.86 -9.09
N ALA A 541 8.57 -15.25 -9.46
CA ALA A 541 9.04 -14.06 -8.76
C ALA A 541 8.34 -12.80 -9.31
N LEU A 542 8.16 -12.70 -10.63
CA LEU A 542 7.43 -11.61 -11.30
C LEU A 542 6.23 -12.16 -12.08
N ALA A 543 5.02 -11.62 -11.90
CA ALA A 543 3.83 -12.14 -12.60
C ALA A 543 2.85 -11.10 -13.18
N ARG A 544 1.95 -11.64 -14.00
CA ARG A 544 1.16 -11.00 -15.04
C ARG A 544 -0.24 -10.51 -14.60
N SER A 545 -0.80 -9.55 -15.33
CA SER A 545 -2.25 -9.54 -15.66
C SER A 545 -2.66 -8.81 -16.98
N THR A 546 -2.09 -7.63 -17.35
CA THR A 546 -2.34 -6.74 -18.53
C THR A 546 -1.05 -5.93 -18.92
N ASP A 547 -1.14 -5.02 -19.90
CA ASP A 547 -0.03 -4.42 -20.68
C ASP A 547 0.84 -3.36 -19.97
N GLY A 548 1.37 -3.67 -18.78
CA GLY A 548 2.33 -2.81 -18.08
C GLY A 548 3.59 -2.50 -18.90
N ARG A 549 4.05 -1.23 -18.88
CA ARG A 549 5.23 -0.75 -19.62
C ARG A 549 6.34 -0.29 -18.66
N TYR A 550 7.59 -0.36 -19.13
CA TYR A 550 8.80 0.20 -18.47
C TYR A 550 9.16 -0.37 -17.09
N PHE A 551 9.65 -1.60 -17.06
CA PHE A 551 10.32 -2.17 -15.89
C PHE A 551 11.82 -2.23 -16.13
N ARG A 552 12.61 -1.72 -15.16
CA ARG A 552 14.07 -1.86 -15.19
C ARG A 552 14.54 -2.59 -13.95
N LEU A 553 15.13 -3.76 -14.15
CA LEU A 553 15.69 -4.58 -13.09
C LEU A 553 17.21 -4.52 -13.17
N ARG A 554 17.87 -4.41 -12.01
CA ARG A 554 19.32 -4.50 -11.82
C ARG A 554 19.63 -5.04 -10.43
N ASN A 555 20.62 -5.92 -10.33
CA ASN A 555 21.20 -6.40 -9.07
C ASN A 555 20.20 -7.12 -8.15
N ASN A 556 19.12 -7.69 -8.66
CA ASN A 556 18.19 -8.47 -7.84
C ASN A 556 18.65 -9.92 -7.74
N VAL A 557 18.26 -10.60 -6.66
CA VAL A 557 18.41 -12.05 -6.49
C VAL A 557 17.01 -12.66 -6.57
N LEU A 558 16.73 -13.38 -7.66
CA LEU A 558 15.43 -13.94 -8.01
C LEU A 558 15.47 -15.47 -7.90
N VAL A 559 14.94 -16.05 -6.80
CA VAL A 559 15.00 -17.49 -6.52
C VAL A 559 13.62 -18.15 -6.48
N VAL A 560 13.44 -19.20 -7.30
CA VAL A 560 12.24 -20.06 -7.28
C VAL A 560 12.65 -21.53 -7.18
N ARG A 561 12.27 -22.19 -6.07
CA ARG A 561 12.57 -23.61 -5.80
C ARG A 561 11.30 -24.46 -5.72
N GLY A 562 11.43 -25.78 -5.87
CA GLY A 562 10.34 -26.73 -5.59
C GLY A 562 9.96 -27.69 -6.72
N VAL A 563 8.74 -28.23 -6.64
CA VAL A 563 8.25 -29.27 -7.57
C VAL A 563 8.02 -28.67 -8.96
N PRO A 564 8.52 -29.28 -10.05
CA PRO A 564 8.31 -28.80 -11.42
C PRO A 564 6.83 -28.80 -11.83
N ASP A 565 6.54 -28.21 -13.00
CA ASP A 565 5.21 -27.80 -13.51
C ASP A 565 4.79 -26.42 -12.94
N HIS A 566 4.59 -25.41 -13.78
CA HIS A 566 4.16 -24.05 -13.39
C HIS A 566 5.06 -23.25 -12.40
N THR A 567 6.40 -23.38 -12.49
CA THR A 567 7.33 -22.45 -11.81
C THR A 567 8.12 -21.62 -12.80
N GLU A 568 8.27 -20.31 -12.58
CA GLU A 568 8.96 -19.40 -13.52
C GLU A 568 9.74 -18.32 -12.76
N ILE A 569 10.85 -17.79 -13.30
CA ILE A 569 11.46 -16.57 -12.72
C ILE A 569 10.52 -15.39 -12.96
N ALA A 570 10.02 -15.27 -14.20
CA ALA A 570 9.13 -14.19 -14.59
C ALA A 570 8.12 -14.63 -15.65
N GLN A 571 6.90 -14.11 -15.52
CA GLN A 571 5.85 -14.19 -16.53
C GLN A 571 5.46 -12.78 -16.99
N LEU A 572 5.79 -12.43 -18.23
CA LEU A 572 5.52 -11.11 -18.81
C LEU A 572 4.45 -11.18 -19.91
N LEU A 573 3.86 -10.02 -20.21
CA LEU A 573 2.82 -9.89 -21.23
C LEU A 573 3.34 -9.39 -22.59
N GLN A 574 4.42 -8.63 -22.55
CA GLN A 574 5.14 -8.11 -23.70
C GLN A 574 6.63 -8.08 -23.36
N ARG A 575 7.48 -7.93 -24.38
CA ARG A 575 8.93 -7.70 -24.22
C ARG A 575 9.32 -6.24 -24.42
N GLU A 576 8.38 -5.42 -24.88
CA GLU A 576 8.65 -4.06 -25.29
C GLU A 576 8.81 -3.19 -24.03
N HIS A 577 9.76 -2.25 -24.08
CA HIS A 577 10.02 -1.27 -23.03
C HIS A 577 10.61 -1.77 -21.69
N HIS A 578 10.76 -3.09 -21.47
CA HIS A 578 11.48 -3.62 -20.31
C HIS A 578 13.00 -3.71 -20.55
N ASP A 579 13.78 -3.61 -19.48
CA ASP A 579 15.26 -3.59 -19.49
C ASP A 579 15.80 -4.33 -18.25
N PHE A 580 16.13 -5.61 -18.41
CA PHE A 580 16.62 -6.49 -17.32
C PHE A 580 18.10 -6.84 -17.57
N ASP A 581 18.95 -6.70 -16.55
CA ASP A 581 20.38 -6.96 -16.63
C ASP A 581 21.02 -7.02 -15.22
N TYR A 582 22.21 -7.58 -15.07
CA TYR A 582 22.89 -7.70 -13.77
C TYR A 582 22.03 -8.35 -12.65
N ASP A 583 21.04 -9.18 -12.98
CA ASP A 583 20.26 -9.90 -11.98
C ASP A 583 20.82 -11.32 -11.80
N LEU A 584 20.80 -11.83 -10.56
CA LEU A 584 21.06 -13.24 -10.28
C LEU A 584 19.74 -14.00 -10.28
N LEU A 585 19.61 -14.94 -11.21
CA LEU A 585 18.40 -15.69 -11.46
C LEU A 585 18.64 -17.17 -11.15
N TYR A 586 17.89 -17.76 -10.21
CA TYR A 586 18.03 -19.18 -9.85
C TYR A 586 16.71 -19.92 -9.80
N LYS A 587 16.66 -21.05 -10.51
CA LYS A 587 15.53 -21.96 -10.55
C LYS A 587 16.01 -23.40 -10.47
N ASP A 588 15.34 -24.23 -9.67
CA ASP A 588 15.58 -25.67 -9.69
C ASP A 588 15.26 -26.24 -11.10
N ARG A 589 16.27 -26.81 -11.75
CA ARG A 589 16.14 -27.46 -13.07
C ARG A 589 15.79 -28.94 -12.88
N VAL A 590 14.63 -29.38 -13.37
CA VAL A 590 14.21 -30.80 -13.38
C VAL A 590 13.98 -31.26 -14.83
N GLY A 591 14.12 -32.57 -15.07
CA GLY A 591 14.44 -33.14 -16.38
C GLY A 591 13.45 -32.90 -17.54
N GLU A 592 14.04 -32.57 -18.70
CA GLU A 592 13.51 -32.48 -20.07
C GLU A 592 12.27 -31.60 -20.34
N LYS A 593 12.24 -31.05 -21.57
CA LYS A 593 11.39 -29.92 -22.00
C LYS A 593 9.88 -30.20 -22.07
N GLU A 594 9.42 -31.35 -21.62
CA GLU A 594 8.06 -31.85 -21.90
C GLU A 594 7.00 -31.34 -20.91
N ASN A 595 7.39 -30.72 -19.78
CA ASN A 595 6.48 -30.39 -18.66
C ASN A 595 6.20 -28.88 -18.44
N PHE A 596 6.21 -28.04 -19.49
CA PHE A 596 5.77 -26.61 -19.41
C PHE A 596 6.34 -25.79 -18.23
N ASP A 597 7.66 -25.89 -18.00
CA ASP A 597 8.35 -25.29 -16.85
C ASP A 597 9.46 -24.32 -17.34
N PRO A 598 9.11 -23.13 -17.87
CA PRO A 598 10.07 -22.19 -18.43
C PRO A 598 10.82 -21.41 -17.35
N PHE A 599 11.95 -20.83 -17.73
CA PHE A 599 12.67 -19.85 -16.91
C PHE A 599 12.01 -18.48 -17.01
N LEU A 600 11.63 -18.07 -18.23
CA LEU A 600 10.87 -16.85 -18.53
C LEU A 600 9.78 -17.18 -19.57
N GLN A 601 8.53 -16.87 -19.24
CA GLN A 601 7.43 -16.83 -20.20
C GLN A 601 7.16 -15.38 -20.62
N ILE A 602 7.04 -15.14 -21.92
CA ILE A 602 6.53 -13.87 -22.48
C ILE A 602 5.30 -14.19 -23.33
N ALA A 603 4.16 -13.59 -23.02
CA ALA A 603 2.98 -13.73 -23.87
C ALA A 603 3.22 -13.08 -25.25
N GLY A 604 2.70 -13.70 -26.31
CA GLY A 604 2.82 -13.16 -27.66
C GLY A 604 1.58 -12.41 -28.10
N ALA A 605 1.76 -11.28 -28.76
CA ALA A 605 0.69 -10.44 -29.33
C ALA A 605 -0.21 -11.16 -30.37
N ASN A 606 0.15 -12.36 -30.80
CA ASN A 606 -0.62 -13.23 -31.70
C ASN A 606 -1.26 -14.45 -31.00
N GLY A 607 -1.27 -14.47 -29.65
CA GLY A 607 -1.75 -15.60 -28.85
C GLY A 607 -0.78 -16.76 -28.70
N LYS A 608 0.47 -16.65 -29.20
CA LYS A 608 1.53 -17.66 -29.00
C LYS A 608 2.59 -17.15 -28.02
N ASN A 609 2.63 -17.73 -26.83
CA ASN A 609 3.66 -17.42 -25.86
C ASN A 609 5.05 -17.84 -26.36
N MET A 610 6.05 -17.05 -26.01
CA MET A 610 7.47 -17.36 -26.09
C MET A 610 7.92 -17.91 -24.74
N TYR A 611 8.72 -18.97 -24.77
CA TYR A 611 9.23 -19.67 -23.60
C TYR A 611 10.75 -19.77 -23.70
N LEU A 612 11.44 -19.21 -22.71
CA LEU A 612 12.90 -19.27 -22.57
C LEU A 612 13.23 -20.11 -21.35
N TYR A 613 14.26 -20.96 -21.43
CA TYR A 613 14.53 -22.02 -20.46
C TYR A 613 15.81 -21.83 -19.64
N ASP A 614 16.57 -20.79 -19.94
CA ASP A 614 17.81 -20.42 -19.25
C ASP A 614 18.20 -18.97 -19.57
N LEU A 615 19.21 -18.47 -18.87
CA LEU A 615 19.79 -17.14 -19.07
C LEU A 615 20.36 -16.94 -20.49
N GLN A 616 20.85 -18.02 -21.12
CA GLN A 616 21.41 -17.95 -22.46
C GLN A 616 20.34 -17.65 -23.52
N GLY A 617 19.13 -18.18 -23.35
CA GLY A 617 17.96 -17.84 -24.18
C GLY A 617 17.51 -16.38 -24.00
N MET A 618 17.55 -15.84 -22.77
CA MET A 618 17.26 -14.41 -22.52
C MET A 618 18.26 -13.51 -23.27
N ARG A 619 19.55 -13.85 -23.21
CA ARG A 619 20.62 -13.15 -23.93
C ARG A 619 20.44 -13.19 -25.45
N SER A 620 20.20 -14.38 -26.03
CA SER A 620 20.15 -14.51 -27.50
C SER A 620 18.87 -13.97 -28.13
N GLU A 621 17.71 -14.10 -27.48
CA GLU A 621 16.41 -13.73 -28.05
C GLU A 621 15.96 -12.31 -27.68
N LEU A 622 16.42 -11.76 -26.55
CA LEU A 622 15.97 -10.46 -26.02
C LEU A 622 17.10 -9.44 -25.89
N GLY A 623 18.36 -9.87 -25.76
CA GLY A 623 19.47 -9.00 -25.36
C GLY A 623 19.40 -8.54 -23.90
N TRP A 624 18.62 -9.24 -23.06
CA TRP A 624 18.53 -9.03 -21.62
C TRP A 624 19.55 -9.90 -20.88
N GLU A 625 19.85 -9.54 -19.63
CA GLU A 625 20.77 -10.26 -18.76
C GLU A 625 22.15 -10.50 -19.36
N MET A 626 22.64 -9.59 -20.19
CA MET A 626 23.98 -9.68 -20.79
C MET A 626 25.09 -9.78 -19.74
N HIS A 627 24.87 -9.26 -18.54
CA HIS A 627 25.76 -9.31 -17.38
C HIS A 627 25.16 -10.09 -16.18
N GLY A 628 23.92 -10.59 -16.28
CA GLY A 628 23.26 -11.38 -15.23
C GLY A 628 23.96 -12.72 -14.92
N VAL A 629 23.53 -13.37 -13.85
CA VAL A 629 24.13 -14.61 -13.33
C VAL A 629 23.06 -15.70 -13.17
N GLU A 630 23.34 -16.92 -13.63
CA GLU A 630 22.48 -18.09 -13.36
C GLU A 630 23.23 -19.07 -12.45
N ALA A 631 23.03 -18.94 -11.13
CA ALA A 631 23.69 -19.75 -10.11
C ALA A 631 22.89 -19.76 -8.80
N ASP A 632 23.07 -20.77 -7.95
CA ASP A 632 22.50 -20.75 -6.59
C ASP A 632 23.16 -19.60 -5.80
N PRO A 633 22.39 -18.66 -5.21
CA PRO A 633 22.96 -17.52 -4.47
C PRO A 633 23.56 -17.90 -3.11
N GLN A 634 23.46 -19.16 -2.67
CA GLN A 634 24.11 -19.65 -1.45
C GLN A 634 23.73 -18.81 -0.22
N PHE A 635 22.45 -18.83 0.16
CA PHE A 635 22.00 -18.13 1.37
C PHE A 635 22.49 -18.81 2.65
N VAL A 636 22.65 -18.02 3.72
CA VAL A 636 22.95 -18.52 5.09
C VAL A 636 21.88 -19.50 5.57
N GLY A 637 20.61 -19.25 5.24
CA GLY A 637 19.48 -20.18 5.45
C GLY A 637 19.53 -21.47 4.61
N GLY A 638 20.56 -21.65 3.78
CA GLY A 638 20.79 -22.83 2.94
C GLY A 638 19.78 -22.96 1.80
N ALA A 639 19.54 -24.20 1.36
CA ALA A 639 18.61 -24.51 0.28
C ALA A 639 17.12 -24.32 0.65
N ASN A 640 16.80 -24.16 1.94
CA ASN A 640 15.45 -23.89 2.43
C ASN A 640 15.45 -22.79 3.52
N PRO A 641 15.73 -21.52 3.13
CA PRO A 641 15.85 -20.38 4.03
C PRO A 641 14.56 -20.08 4.80
N MET A 642 13.42 -20.64 4.38
CA MET A 642 12.14 -20.61 5.12
C MET A 642 12.26 -21.02 6.59
N SER A 643 13.17 -21.95 6.88
CA SER A 643 13.35 -22.50 8.23
C SER A 643 14.23 -21.62 9.15
N ALA A 644 15.10 -20.80 8.57
CA ALA A 644 15.95 -19.84 9.27
C ALA A 644 15.39 -18.40 9.21
N ALA A 645 14.45 -18.14 8.30
CA ALA A 645 14.00 -16.80 7.89
C ALA A 645 15.13 -15.87 7.39
N ASP A 646 16.20 -16.46 6.86
CA ASP A 646 17.46 -15.77 6.57
C ASP A 646 17.86 -15.92 5.09
N LEU A 647 17.98 -14.77 4.42
CA LEU A 647 18.33 -14.62 3.01
C LEU A 647 19.64 -13.81 2.81
N HIS A 648 20.45 -13.63 3.85
CA HIS A 648 21.82 -13.11 3.67
C HIS A 648 22.65 -14.10 2.85
N LEU A 649 23.61 -13.57 2.10
CA LEU A 649 24.56 -14.35 1.30
C LEU A 649 25.60 -15.04 2.19
N THR A 650 26.25 -16.11 1.72
CA THR A 650 27.45 -16.68 2.37
C THR A 650 28.74 -16.21 1.71
N GLU A 651 29.87 -16.34 2.42
CA GLU A 651 31.21 -16.16 1.83
C GLU A 651 31.38 -17.03 0.57
N GLY A 652 31.70 -16.40 -0.56
CA GLY A 652 31.85 -17.08 -1.85
C GLY A 652 30.57 -17.21 -2.67
N SER A 653 29.45 -16.63 -2.22
CA SER A 653 28.23 -16.52 -3.03
C SER A 653 28.50 -15.78 -4.35
N PRO A 654 27.92 -16.25 -5.48
CA PRO A 654 28.08 -15.62 -6.79
C PRO A 654 27.36 -14.26 -6.94
N ALA A 655 26.61 -13.81 -5.92
CA ALA A 655 26.05 -12.48 -5.85
C ALA A 655 27.03 -11.42 -5.30
N VAL A 656 28.08 -11.84 -4.58
CA VAL A 656 29.02 -10.93 -3.92
C VAL A 656 29.92 -10.22 -4.93
N ASP A 657 30.11 -8.91 -4.77
CA ASP A 657 30.88 -8.03 -5.66
C ASP A 657 30.41 -8.00 -7.14
N ALA A 658 29.22 -8.55 -7.44
CA ALA A 658 28.78 -8.84 -8.81
C ALA A 658 27.81 -7.80 -9.41
N GLY A 659 27.27 -6.90 -8.59
CA GLY A 659 26.27 -5.91 -9.00
C GLY A 659 26.83 -4.73 -9.81
N LEU A 660 25.96 -4.12 -10.61
CA LEU A 660 26.19 -2.84 -11.26
C LEU A 660 26.21 -1.70 -10.23
N TRP A 661 27.17 -0.79 -10.32
CA TRP A 661 27.13 0.43 -9.52
C TRP A 661 26.02 1.38 -10.01
N ILE A 662 24.97 1.54 -9.21
CA ILE A 662 23.86 2.47 -9.42
C ILE A 662 24.03 3.65 -8.45
N PRO A 663 24.42 4.86 -8.90
CA PRO A 663 24.71 6.01 -8.02
C PRO A 663 23.56 6.38 -7.07
N ASN A 664 23.89 6.75 -5.83
CA ASN A 664 22.99 7.01 -4.70
C ASN A 664 22.14 5.81 -4.23
N ILE A 665 22.05 4.71 -5.01
CA ILE A 665 21.23 3.54 -4.67
C ILE A 665 22.10 2.37 -4.17
N SER A 666 23.25 2.14 -4.79
CA SER A 666 24.19 1.06 -4.42
C SER A 666 25.02 1.44 -3.20
N ASP A 667 25.47 2.70 -3.16
CA ASP A 667 26.06 3.42 -2.02
C ASP A 667 25.09 3.67 -0.84
N GLY A 668 24.01 2.88 -0.75
CA GLY A 668 22.90 3.02 0.18
C GLY A 668 23.08 2.39 1.56
N TRP A 669 21.96 1.95 2.16
CA TRP A 669 21.91 1.43 3.53
C TRP A 669 22.93 0.30 3.78
N GLY A 670 23.87 0.52 4.71
CA GLY A 670 25.00 -0.38 4.99
C GLY A 670 26.28 -0.05 4.21
N GLY A 671 26.14 0.52 3.01
CA GLY A 671 27.23 0.84 2.09
C GLY A 671 27.82 -0.40 1.42
N VAL A 672 28.50 -0.21 0.29
CA VAL A 672 29.22 -1.29 -0.39
C VAL A 672 30.37 -1.79 0.49
N ARG A 673 30.37 -3.09 0.81
CA ARG A 673 31.36 -3.69 1.74
C ARG A 673 32.57 -4.33 1.04
N GLY A 674 32.47 -4.62 -0.25
CA GLY A 674 33.52 -5.25 -1.06
C GLY A 674 34.16 -4.35 -2.13
N ALA A 675 34.55 -4.96 -3.26
CA ALA A 675 35.06 -4.31 -4.46
C ALA A 675 33.96 -3.74 -5.38
N GLY A 676 32.73 -4.24 -5.27
CA GLY A 676 31.53 -3.77 -5.97
C GLY A 676 30.29 -4.01 -5.10
N PRO A 677 29.12 -3.45 -5.46
CA PRO A 677 27.91 -3.74 -4.70
C PRO A 677 27.49 -5.19 -4.94
N ASP A 678 26.91 -5.81 -3.92
CA ASP A 678 26.37 -7.16 -4.05
C ASP A 678 25.06 -7.16 -4.88
N MET A 679 24.68 -8.32 -5.39
CA MET A 679 23.31 -8.54 -5.88
C MET A 679 22.40 -8.95 -4.71
N GLY A 680 21.25 -8.29 -4.60
CA GLY A 680 20.24 -8.55 -3.57
C GLY A 680 20.15 -7.44 -2.52
N ALA A 681 19.32 -7.67 -1.51
CA ALA A 681 19.01 -6.69 -0.47
C ALA A 681 20.20 -6.38 0.46
N PHE A 682 21.05 -7.37 0.68
CA PHE A 682 22.13 -7.37 1.68
C PHE A 682 23.51 -7.27 1.02
N GLU A 683 24.47 -6.72 1.75
CA GLU A 683 25.89 -6.68 1.36
C GLU A 683 26.66 -7.66 2.24
N TRP A 684 27.60 -8.42 1.69
CA TRP A 684 28.41 -9.38 2.45
C TRP A 684 29.79 -8.80 2.84
N PRO A 685 30.26 -9.03 4.09
CA PRO A 685 29.53 -9.56 5.23
C PRO A 685 28.63 -8.49 5.86
N ASP A 686 27.34 -8.75 6.01
CA ASP A 686 26.45 -7.87 6.78
C ASP A 686 26.66 -8.10 8.29
N GLU A 687 26.48 -7.06 9.11
CA GLU A 687 26.70 -7.10 10.58
C GLU A 687 25.42 -6.83 11.37
#